data_AF-A0A813NQK5-F1
#
_entry.id   AF-A0A813NQK5-F1
#
_cell.length_a   1.000
_cell.length_b   1.000
_cell.length_c   1.000
_cell.angle_alpha   90.00
_cell.angle_beta   90.00
_cell.angle_gamma   90.00
#
_symmetry.space_group_name_H-M   'P 1'
#
loop_
_entity.id
_entity.type
_entity.pdbx_description
1 polymer ?
#
loop_
_entity_poly.entity_id
_entity_poly.type
_entity_poly.pdbx_seq_one_letter_code
_entity_poly.pdbx_strand_id
1 'polypeptide(L)'
;MPSDFDFRELLISLDDDMSNEERKRFVFLLGDDIPKRKREDPLVDIFTILIDRGRISPTNCNYLVEILERLKLIALAYKVALFETKRSPSISLPTELENNQSINNTHVSSTTTSGNIRKDVPTLEEFLKDLNASDTMIISDYEQNTPTDTKSIVVKPEPTTIALSLENIDLKVFENDPWSDEFLQKINVNIHPYEYQRELVQSAIQAGNAIICLRSGGGKTFVAALLLKYYSIKKMTLSNGNETKFLAFFIVSRRAMLKQQCEKLKQIGNLQVIACDENNDVTQYIDNYDVIVCTPQKLLNCLKPKTIFLSNIDLLCFDECHDTVVRNQYVGIMQYLMCQTIDHIPPVSSSPIIIGLTGIVGLHRPGSSQITRQLIVLCATFNCLTITTVMKKENEIELEQCVSRTSEDEIICINKEKTFDTLRLSIENELKNLILHLFLNKDTNSLRVFPEKDFDMNGYEQNLEILKQSEQKNQHFSSVILLNYILAIYRHLKALTDLTPELVLSNLKDYLEMVYKSREHPIEIDTLIYEKCQNLLKKKLTEIEESGQILSNPKLDKVVELLKKHAEQSNNRALVLVERTFYAQKICEFLQSHSELKNIIKPCWLVGQSGIDSRKFNKKEDPKLNGFRTGVYNVMISTDVVQVGLDMPECSLVLRYDFVPDSIGTVQARVRARTISCTYYLITTKDSQNYSKELDNRQCEQDLKQVLETWKRIPSDQFKEQVIAKQACLITEWNESLIKALTIETTITKNTELIGDVLCRACGYLLGKLSRVRQYKQSYFVNDHDFYNRIEEKLSSEPQEHSKISVIGKVLCLNKNCRAKLGRIQVLKDLPKMSPIYPLKCESIKIKQIEKESGKEIIILKKKWIKMPFTIPFLEISCTQNNDDVFYDACDVLSSD
;
A
#
# COMPACT_ATOMS: atom_id res chain seq x y z
N MET A 1 -11.49 -1.46 23.27
CA MET A 1 -11.68 -2.78 22.63
C MET A 1 -10.49 -3.05 21.72
N PRO A 2 -9.78 -4.18 21.83
CA PRO A 2 -8.65 -4.49 20.97
C PRO A 2 -9.12 -4.69 19.53
N SER A 3 -8.38 -4.15 18.57
CA SER A 3 -8.69 -4.09 17.13
C SER A 3 -8.53 -5.42 16.39
N ASP A 4 -8.74 -6.55 17.05
CA ASP A 4 -8.39 -7.89 16.54
C ASP A 4 -9.42 -8.95 16.99
N PHE A 5 -10.70 -8.60 17.10
CA PHE A 5 -11.73 -9.52 17.56
C PHE A 5 -12.05 -10.57 16.47
N ASP A 6 -11.65 -11.83 16.69
CA ASP A 6 -12.06 -12.98 15.87
C ASP A 6 -13.50 -13.36 16.24
N PHE A 7 -14.37 -13.54 15.26
CA PHE A 7 -15.75 -14.02 15.50
C PHE A 7 -15.74 -15.42 16.17
N ARG A 8 -14.67 -16.21 15.98
CA ARG A 8 -14.44 -17.44 16.75
C ARG A 8 -14.07 -17.19 18.21
N GLU A 9 -13.32 -16.13 18.52
CA GLU A 9 -13.05 -15.76 19.91
C GLU A 9 -14.32 -15.24 20.60
N LEU A 10 -15.19 -14.51 19.87
CA LEU A 10 -16.54 -14.18 20.34
C LEU A 10 -17.29 -15.47 20.70
N LEU A 11 -17.36 -16.45 19.80
CA LEU A 11 -18.04 -17.73 20.05
C LEU A 11 -17.45 -18.53 21.22
N ILE A 12 -16.14 -18.50 21.42
CA ILE A 12 -15.48 -19.15 22.56
C ILE A 12 -15.81 -18.41 23.86
N SER A 13 -15.80 -17.07 23.86
CA SER A 13 -16.19 -16.26 25.03
C SER A 13 -17.69 -16.34 25.36
N LEU A 14 -18.52 -16.58 24.34
CA LEU A 14 -19.96 -16.83 24.46
C LEU A 14 -20.27 -18.21 25.05
N ASP A 15 -19.36 -19.18 24.89
CA ASP A 15 -19.61 -20.56 25.28
C ASP A 15 -19.64 -20.74 26.81
N ASP A 16 -18.89 -19.92 27.55
CA ASP A 16 -18.76 -20.05 29.01
C ASP A 16 -19.91 -19.40 29.80
N ASP A 17 -20.63 -18.42 29.22
CA ASP A 17 -21.65 -17.61 29.91
C ASP A 17 -23.11 -17.85 29.44
N MET A 18 -23.34 -18.75 28.47
CA MET A 18 -24.66 -19.00 27.88
C MET A 18 -25.32 -20.31 28.36
N SER A 19 -26.65 -20.30 28.56
CA SER A 19 -27.40 -21.55 28.79
C SER A 19 -27.45 -22.43 27.53
N ASN A 20 -27.62 -23.74 27.71
CA ASN A 20 -27.73 -24.71 26.60
C ASN A 20 -28.89 -24.39 25.63
N GLU A 21 -29.94 -23.72 26.12
CA GLU A 21 -31.11 -23.34 25.31
C GLU A 21 -30.82 -22.08 24.46
N GLU A 22 -30.14 -21.09 25.03
CA GLU A 22 -29.66 -19.90 24.33
C GLU A 22 -28.61 -20.26 23.27
N ARG A 23 -27.72 -21.22 23.57
CA ARG A 23 -26.72 -21.73 22.64
C ARG A 23 -27.37 -22.36 21.40
N LYS A 24 -28.38 -23.22 21.60
CA LYS A 24 -29.12 -23.83 20.49
C LYS A 24 -29.83 -22.79 19.62
N ARG A 25 -30.40 -21.74 20.23
CA ARG A 25 -31.06 -20.64 19.50
C ARG A 25 -30.07 -19.75 18.75
N PHE A 26 -28.91 -19.45 19.34
CA PHE A 26 -27.86 -18.64 18.72
C PHE A 26 -27.20 -19.36 17.53
N VAL A 27 -26.91 -20.66 17.67
CA VAL A 27 -26.42 -21.50 16.58
C VAL A 27 -27.47 -21.64 15.47
N PHE A 28 -28.75 -21.80 15.82
CA PHE A 28 -29.86 -21.82 14.85
C PHE A 28 -29.98 -20.50 14.07
N LEU A 29 -29.75 -19.35 14.72
CA LEU A 29 -29.77 -18.02 14.09
C LEU A 29 -28.63 -17.78 13.10
N LEU A 30 -27.45 -18.38 13.32
CA LEU A 30 -26.25 -18.15 12.51
C LEU A 30 -25.99 -19.26 11.47
N GLY A 31 -26.54 -20.46 11.66
CA GLY A 31 -26.29 -21.63 10.81
C GLY A 31 -24.81 -22.07 10.78
N ASP A 32 -24.42 -22.89 9.80
CA ASP A 32 -23.04 -23.37 9.58
C ASP A 32 -22.11 -22.33 8.90
N ASP A 33 -22.62 -21.14 8.60
CA ASP A 33 -21.99 -20.15 7.70
C ASP A 33 -21.19 -19.07 8.44
N ILE A 34 -20.34 -19.48 9.39
CA ILE A 34 -19.31 -18.60 9.95
C ILE A 34 -18.23 -18.37 8.86
N PRO A 35 -17.84 -17.11 8.56
CA PRO A 35 -16.78 -16.85 7.59
C PRO A 35 -15.49 -17.57 8.00
N LYS A 36 -15.01 -18.51 7.18
CA LYS A 36 -13.77 -19.29 7.46
C LYS A 36 -12.47 -18.46 7.40
N ARG A 37 -12.54 -17.13 7.22
CA ARG A 37 -11.38 -16.23 7.03
C ARG A 37 -11.51 -14.96 7.90
N LYS A 38 -10.39 -14.51 8.47
CA LYS A 38 -10.22 -13.17 9.04
C LYS A 38 -10.52 -12.14 7.94
N ARG A 39 -11.46 -11.21 8.17
CA ARG A 39 -11.69 -10.03 7.34
C ARG A 39 -11.13 -8.81 8.06
N GLU A 40 -10.61 -7.85 7.28
CA GLU A 40 -10.01 -6.61 7.81
C GLU A 40 -11.04 -5.50 8.06
N ASP A 41 -12.34 -5.73 7.78
CA ASP A 41 -13.43 -4.75 7.93
C ASP A 41 -14.33 -5.03 9.15
N PRO A 42 -14.99 -3.99 9.73
CA PRO A 42 -15.66 -4.08 11.02
C PRO A 42 -16.87 -5.05 11.01
N LEU A 43 -17.12 -5.69 12.16
CA LEU A 43 -18.26 -6.57 12.49
C LEU A 43 -19.64 -6.16 11.94
N VAL A 44 -19.84 -4.87 11.65
CA VAL A 44 -21.05 -4.30 11.02
C VAL A 44 -21.35 -4.96 9.66
N ASP A 45 -20.34 -5.22 8.84
CA ASP A 45 -20.56 -5.78 7.49
C ASP A 45 -21.04 -7.24 7.52
N ILE A 46 -20.73 -8.00 8.59
CA ILE A 46 -21.19 -9.39 8.73
C ILE A 46 -22.70 -9.43 8.98
N PHE A 47 -23.22 -8.58 9.88
CA PHE A 47 -24.65 -8.53 10.16
C PHE A 47 -25.47 -7.96 9.00
N THR A 48 -24.93 -6.99 8.27
CA THR A 48 -25.54 -6.51 7.02
C THR A 48 -25.67 -7.64 5.99
N ILE A 49 -24.62 -8.47 5.82
CA ILE A 49 -24.65 -9.62 4.90
C ILE A 49 -25.67 -10.68 5.34
N LEU A 50 -25.80 -10.95 6.65
CA LEU A 50 -26.74 -11.93 7.16
C LEU A 50 -28.21 -11.47 7.00
N ILE A 51 -28.48 -10.17 7.16
CA ILE A 51 -29.80 -9.58 6.93
C ILE A 51 -30.14 -9.48 5.43
N ASP A 52 -29.19 -9.03 4.58
CA ASP A 52 -29.40 -8.93 3.12
C ASP A 52 -29.63 -10.30 2.46
N ARG A 53 -29.13 -11.38 3.08
CA ARG A 53 -29.40 -12.77 2.68
C ARG A 53 -30.68 -13.35 3.27
N GLY A 54 -31.49 -12.55 3.99
CA GLY A 54 -32.75 -12.95 4.60
C GLY A 54 -32.60 -13.92 5.77
N ARG A 55 -31.42 -13.97 6.42
CA ARG A 55 -31.10 -14.94 7.49
C ARG A 55 -31.39 -14.43 8.89
N ILE A 56 -31.57 -13.12 9.07
CA ILE A 56 -31.98 -12.48 10.34
C ILE A 56 -33.16 -11.54 10.04
N SER A 57 -34.26 -11.67 10.80
CA SER A 57 -35.41 -10.75 10.76
C SER A 57 -35.27 -9.64 11.81
N PRO A 58 -36.02 -8.52 11.69
CA PRO A 58 -36.05 -7.47 12.73
C PRO A 58 -36.42 -8.03 14.13
N THR A 59 -37.36 -8.96 14.19
CA THR A 59 -37.71 -9.67 15.44
C THR A 59 -36.55 -10.44 16.07
N ASN A 60 -35.60 -10.92 15.26
CA ASN A 60 -34.41 -11.63 15.73
C ASN A 60 -33.26 -10.67 16.10
N CYS A 61 -33.26 -9.43 15.58
CA CYS A 61 -32.29 -8.40 15.95
C CYS A 61 -32.45 -7.96 17.40
N ASN A 62 -33.68 -7.80 17.89
CA ASN A 62 -33.94 -7.44 19.29
C ASN A 62 -33.45 -8.50 20.28
N TYR A 63 -33.66 -9.77 19.95
CA TYR A 63 -33.11 -10.88 20.75
C TYR A 63 -31.57 -10.92 20.74
N LEU A 64 -30.96 -10.58 19.61
CA LEU A 64 -29.50 -10.47 19.50
C LEU A 64 -28.95 -9.30 20.33
N VAL A 65 -29.63 -8.16 20.33
CA VAL A 65 -29.31 -7.00 21.19
C VAL A 65 -29.37 -7.43 22.65
N GLU A 66 -30.44 -8.12 23.06
CA GLU A 66 -30.63 -8.60 24.44
C GLU A 66 -29.53 -9.57 24.89
N ILE A 67 -29.12 -10.50 24.02
CA ILE A 67 -27.97 -11.39 24.31
C ILE A 67 -26.69 -10.57 24.47
N LEU A 68 -26.40 -9.66 23.53
CA LEU A 68 -25.19 -8.83 23.55
C LEU A 68 -25.14 -7.89 24.76
N GLU A 69 -26.27 -7.37 25.23
CA GLU A 69 -26.37 -6.56 26.44
C GLU A 69 -26.12 -7.39 27.71
N ARG A 70 -26.69 -8.59 27.81
CA ARG A 70 -26.45 -9.52 28.94
C ARG A 70 -24.98 -9.90 29.06
N LEU A 71 -24.27 -9.98 27.94
CA LEU A 71 -22.83 -10.26 27.87
C LEU A 71 -21.96 -9.01 28.04
N LYS A 72 -22.56 -7.87 28.39
CA LYS A 72 -21.89 -6.56 28.57
C LYS A 72 -21.16 -6.06 27.32
N LEU A 73 -21.53 -6.52 26.13
CA LEU A 73 -21.04 -6.05 24.83
C LEU A 73 -21.89 -4.85 24.34
N ILE A 74 -22.05 -3.84 25.20
CA ILE A 74 -23.00 -2.72 25.07
C ILE A 74 -22.76 -1.92 23.77
N ALA A 75 -21.50 -1.73 23.38
CA ALA A 75 -21.16 -1.03 22.13
C ALA A 75 -21.60 -1.79 20.86
N LEU A 76 -21.72 -3.12 20.94
CA LEU A 76 -22.16 -3.95 19.84
C LEU A 76 -23.70 -4.01 19.79
N ALA A 77 -24.33 -4.16 20.95
CA ALA A 77 -25.78 -4.06 21.12
C ALA A 77 -26.33 -2.72 20.60
N TYR A 78 -25.71 -1.62 21.00
CA TYR A 78 -26.08 -0.27 20.55
C TYR A 78 -25.98 -0.08 19.03
N LYS A 79 -24.97 -0.69 18.40
CA LYS A 79 -24.79 -0.65 16.93
C LYS A 79 -25.85 -1.46 16.19
N VAL A 80 -26.30 -2.59 16.75
CA VAL A 80 -27.40 -3.39 16.18
C VAL A 80 -28.74 -2.67 16.35
N ALA A 81 -28.97 -2.03 17.51
CA ALA A 81 -30.19 -1.24 17.79
C ALA A 81 -30.31 0.03 16.91
N LEU A 82 -29.21 0.73 16.63
CA LEU A 82 -29.17 1.89 15.71
C LEU A 82 -29.51 1.54 14.26
N PHE A 83 -29.49 0.26 13.89
CA PHE A 83 -29.81 -0.20 12.55
C PHE A 83 -31.33 -0.39 12.35
N GLU A 84 -32.07 -0.81 13.39
CA GLU A 84 -33.55 -0.91 13.33
C GLU A 84 -34.21 0.47 13.17
N THR A 85 -33.69 1.48 13.85
CA THR A 85 -34.23 2.86 13.81
C THR A 85 -34.10 3.51 12.43
N LYS A 86 -33.22 3.02 11.55
CA LYS A 86 -33.09 3.50 10.15
C LYS A 86 -34.08 2.87 9.17
N ARG A 87 -34.93 1.93 9.59
CA ARG A 87 -35.89 1.21 8.72
C ARG A 87 -37.38 1.50 8.99
N SER A 88 -37.73 2.29 10.00
CA SER A 88 -39.14 2.64 10.28
C SER A 88 -39.54 3.95 9.59
N PRO A 89 -40.42 3.95 8.57
CA PRO A 89 -41.00 5.20 8.06
C PRO A 89 -42.14 5.65 8.98
N SER A 90 -42.09 6.92 9.40
CA SER A 90 -43.18 7.75 9.96
C SER A 90 -44.11 7.12 11.02
N ILE A 91 -44.05 7.61 12.27
CA ILE A 91 -45.21 7.59 13.17
C ILE A 91 -45.38 8.99 13.78
N SER A 92 -46.54 9.56 13.48
CA SER A 92 -47.14 10.79 13.99
C SER A 92 -47.40 10.76 15.50
N LEU A 93 -47.35 11.93 16.15
CA LEU A 93 -47.86 12.14 17.51
C LEU A 93 -49.29 11.57 17.67
N PRO A 94 -49.60 10.96 18.82
CA PRO A 94 -50.97 10.92 19.33
C PRO A 94 -51.13 11.66 20.64
N THR A 95 -52.10 12.56 20.61
CA THR A 95 -52.85 13.21 21.68
C THR A 95 -53.57 12.25 22.62
N GLU A 96 -53.63 12.66 23.88
CA GLU A 96 -54.50 12.29 25.02
C GLU A 96 -55.74 11.39 24.77
N LEU A 97 -55.97 10.40 25.66
CA LEU A 97 -56.96 10.48 26.76
C LEU A 97 -57.13 9.12 27.50
N GLU A 98 -57.13 9.27 28.83
CA GLU A 98 -58.01 8.63 29.81
C GLU A 98 -57.74 7.26 30.49
N ASN A 99 -57.74 7.39 31.83
CA ASN A 99 -58.28 6.51 32.88
C ASN A 99 -57.38 5.42 33.50
N ASN A 100 -56.74 5.77 34.61
CA ASN A 100 -57.36 5.53 35.93
C ASN A 100 -56.59 6.24 37.08
N GLN A 101 -57.35 7.08 37.81
CA GLN A 101 -57.50 7.15 39.28
C GLN A 101 -56.28 6.73 40.14
N SER A 102 -55.80 7.48 41.14
CA SER A 102 -56.42 8.55 41.93
C SER A 102 -55.43 9.01 43.03
N ILE A 103 -55.77 10.15 43.65
CA ILE A 103 -55.44 10.57 45.03
C ILE A 103 -54.32 11.64 45.20
N ASN A 104 -54.84 12.82 45.59
CA ASN A 104 -54.30 13.88 46.44
C ASN A 104 -53.60 15.11 45.85
N ASN A 105 -54.47 16.09 45.53
CA ASN A 105 -54.41 17.49 45.93
C ASN A 105 -53.35 17.85 46.99
N THR A 106 -52.55 18.90 46.74
CA THR A 106 -52.87 20.25 47.26
C THR A 106 -51.85 21.29 46.77
N HIS A 107 -52.38 22.49 46.54
CA HIS A 107 -51.71 23.75 46.25
C HIS A 107 -50.48 24.04 47.12
N VAL A 108 -49.51 24.80 46.60
CA VAL A 108 -49.25 26.21 46.97
C VAL A 108 -48.02 26.75 46.21
N SER A 109 -48.14 28.04 45.92
CA SER A 109 -47.30 28.99 45.20
C SER A 109 -45.84 29.17 45.65
N SER A 110 -45.05 29.60 44.65
CA SER A 110 -43.88 30.50 44.69
C SER A 110 -43.57 31.27 45.99
N THR A 111 -42.30 31.30 46.42
CA THR A 111 -41.43 32.51 46.42
C THR A 111 -40.03 32.24 47.03
N THR A 112 -39.00 32.65 46.28
CA THR A 112 -37.69 33.24 46.65
C THR A 112 -37.18 33.22 48.11
N THR A 113 -35.95 32.72 48.36
CA THR A 113 -34.70 33.51 48.57
C THR A 113 -33.50 32.68 49.09
N SER A 114 -32.33 32.93 48.47
CA SER A 114 -30.94 32.94 48.98
C SER A 114 -30.32 31.78 49.80
N GLY A 115 -29.13 31.33 49.35
CA GLY A 115 -28.14 30.66 50.18
C GLY A 115 -26.90 30.19 49.39
N ASN A 116 -25.86 31.03 49.35
CA ASN A 116 -24.52 30.76 48.79
C ASN A 116 -23.77 29.61 49.49
N ILE A 117 -22.84 28.95 48.80
CA ILE A 117 -21.42 28.77 49.19
C ILE A 117 -20.56 28.49 47.93
N ARG A 118 -19.53 29.31 47.73
CA ARG A 118 -18.41 29.20 46.77
C ARG A 118 -17.27 28.32 47.30
N LYS A 119 -16.48 27.72 46.40
CA LYS A 119 -14.99 27.66 46.34
C LYS A 119 -14.60 27.31 44.89
N ASP A 120 -14.29 28.26 44.02
CA ASP A 120 -12.98 28.88 43.69
C ASP A 120 -12.01 27.96 42.91
N VAL A 121 -11.87 28.21 41.60
CA VAL A 121 -10.81 27.74 40.68
C VAL A 121 -10.35 28.97 39.86
N PRO A 122 -9.05 29.25 39.69
CA PRO A 122 -8.57 30.52 39.13
C PRO A 122 -8.68 30.57 37.60
N THR A 123 -8.92 31.78 37.07
CA THR A 123 -9.07 32.09 35.64
C THR A 123 -7.74 32.42 34.95
N LEU A 124 -7.68 32.05 33.66
CA LEU A 124 -6.53 32.07 32.74
C LEU A 124 -5.77 33.41 32.57
N GLU A 125 -6.28 34.51 33.12
CA GLU A 125 -5.64 35.84 33.05
C GLU A 125 -4.51 36.02 34.08
N GLU A 126 -4.45 35.18 35.12
CA GLU A 126 -3.34 35.15 36.09
C GLU A 126 -2.13 34.33 35.58
N PHE A 127 -2.31 33.51 34.54
CA PHE A 127 -1.25 32.63 34.00
C PHE A 127 -0.40 33.28 32.90
N LEU A 128 -0.82 34.45 32.39
CA LEU A 128 -0.16 35.14 31.26
C LEU A 128 0.76 36.30 31.67
N LYS A 129 1.10 36.43 32.96
CA LYS A 129 1.99 37.50 33.45
C LYS A 129 3.44 37.08 33.71
N ASP A 130 3.78 35.78 33.66
CA ASP A 130 5.10 35.28 34.06
C ASP A 130 6.01 34.77 32.92
N LEU A 131 5.70 35.09 31.65
CA LEU A 131 6.49 34.60 30.49
C LEU A 131 7.18 35.68 29.65
N ASN A 132 7.30 36.91 30.15
CA ASN A 132 8.09 37.96 29.51
C ASN A 132 9.21 38.46 30.42
N ALA A 133 10.37 37.80 30.38
CA ALA A 133 11.64 38.38 30.81
C ALA A 133 12.83 37.67 30.15
N SER A 134 13.67 38.47 29.47
CA SER A 134 15.12 38.27 29.16
C SER A 134 15.51 37.06 28.27
N ASP A 135 16.40 37.13 27.27
CA ASP A 135 17.33 38.17 26.81
C ASP A 135 17.73 37.93 25.34
N THR A 136 17.92 39.03 24.63
CA THR A 136 18.66 39.19 23.37
C THR A 136 20.16 38.91 23.52
N MET A 137 20.79 38.22 22.55
CA MET A 137 22.19 38.46 22.21
C MET A 137 22.47 38.34 20.69
N ILE A 138 23.20 39.35 20.22
CA ILE A 138 23.78 39.60 18.89
C ILE A 138 25.19 38.99 18.82
N ILE A 139 25.68 38.63 17.63
CA ILE A 139 27.08 38.68 17.08
C ILE A 139 27.05 37.84 15.78
N SER A 140 27.02 38.38 14.55
CA SER A 140 27.99 39.13 13.73
C SER A 140 29.21 38.33 13.23
N ASP A 141 29.27 38.17 11.90
CA ASP A 141 30.40 38.07 10.95
C ASP A 141 31.61 37.16 11.20
N TYR A 142 32.01 36.39 10.18
CA TYR A 142 33.33 36.50 9.53
C TYR A 142 33.40 35.63 8.25
N GLU A 143 33.72 36.29 7.14
CA GLU A 143 34.16 35.73 5.86
C GLU A 143 35.57 35.11 5.97
N GLN A 144 35.90 34.12 5.10
CA GLN A 144 36.95 34.21 4.07
C GLN A 144 37.52 32.83 3.61
N ASN A 145 37.40 32.62 2.28
CA ASN A 145 38.44 32.18 1.32
C ASN A 145 38.93 30.71 1.20
N THR A 146 38.31 29.99 0.21
CA THR A 146 38.86 29.38 -1.05
C THR A 146 40.11 28.48 -1.07
N PRO A 147 40.44 27.72 -2.17
CA PRO A 147 39.68 27.22 -3.35
C PRO A 147 39.93 25.71 -3.68
N THR A 148 39.19 25.13 -4.65
CA THR A 148 39.72 24.54 -5.92
C THR A 148 38.65 23.76 -6.70
N ASP A 149 38.29 24.34 -7.84
CA ASP A 149 37.97 23.80 -9.16
C ASP A 149 37.67 22.29 -9.37
N THR A 150 36.45 22.01 -9.86
CA THR A 150 36.27 21.27 -11.13
C THR A 150 35.02 21.80 -11.85
N LYS A 151 35.24 22.52 -12.96
CA LYS A 151 34.21 23.07 -13.84
C LYS A 151 33.51 21.96 -14.63
N SER A 152 32.24 21.69 -14.32
CA SER A 152 31.27 21.19 -15.31
C SER A 152 30.46 22.37 -15.82
N ILE A 153 30.67 22.71 -17.09
CA ILE A 153 29.98 23.81 -17.76
C ILE A 153 28.52 23.39 -17.94
N VAL A 154 27.68 23.78 -16.99
CA VAL A 154 26.23 23.86 -17.18
C VAL A 154 26.00 25.13 -17.99
N VAL A 155 25.78 24.97 -19.29
CA VAL A 155 25.23 26.05 -20.12
C VAL A 155 23.84 26.35 -19.56
N LYS A 156 23.71 27.48 -18.85
CA LYS A 156 22.42 28.05 -18.50
C LYS A 156 21.69 28.35 -19.81
N PRO A 157 20.47 27.84 -20.05
CA PRO A 157 19.65 28.42 -21.10
C PRO A 157 19.34 29.85 -20.66
N GLU A 158 19.74 30.83 -21.47
CA GLU A 158 19.29 32.21 -21.29
C GLU A 158 17.75 32.22 -21.29
N PRO A 159 17.10 32.88 -20.32
CA PRO A 159 15.67 33.07 -20.38
C PRO A 159 15.39 34.03 -21.53
N THR A 160 14.91 33.50 -22.66
CA THR A 160 14.21 34.32 -23.65
C THR A 160 12.92 34.81 -23.02
N THR A 161 13.01 35.88 -22.25
CA THR A 161 11.89 36.70 -21.78
C THR A 161 11.29 37.42 -22.97
N ILE A 162 10.32 36.76 -23.62
CA ILE A 162 9.17 37.49 -24.16
C ILE A 162 8.14 37.47 -23.05
N ALA A 163 8.20 38.46 -22.15
CA ALA A 163 7.15 38.71 -21.20
C ALA A 163 5.95 39.30 -21.95
N LEU A 164 5.11 38.44 -22.53
CA LEU A 164 3.74 38.82 -22.84
C LEU A 164 3.04 39.07 -21.50
N SER A 165 2.66 40.31 -21.22
CA SER A 165 2.01 40.71 -19.98
C SER A 165 0.68 39.95 -19.82
N LEU A 166 0.70 38.90 -18.99
CA LEU A 166 -0.47 38.06 -18.66
C LEU A 166 -1.51 38.80 -17.79
N GLU A 167 -1.21 40.04 -17.37
CA GLU A 167 -1.98 40.87 -16.42
C GLU A 167 -3.39 41.25 -16.91
N ASN A 168 -3.68 41.13 -18.22
CA ASN A 168 -4.96 41.53 -18.82
C ASN A 168 -5.77 40.38 -19.44
N ILE A 169 -5.56 39.13 -19.01
CA ILE A 169 -6.36 38.00 -19.50
C ILE A 169 -7.74 38.00 -18.82
N ASP A 170 -8.79 38.23 -19.59
CA ASP A 170 -10.17 38.07 -19.11
C ASP A 170 -10.48 36.60 -18.83
N LEU A 171 -10.60 36.24 -17.56
CA LEU A 171 -10.95 34.89 -17.10
C LEU A 171 -12.32 34.44 -17.59
N LYS A 172 -13.22 35.37 -17.98
CA LYS A 172 -14.51 35.00 -18.59
C LYS A 172 -14.35 34.35 -19.96
N VAL A 173 -13.20 34.53 -20.62
CA VAL A 173 -12.85 33.79 -21.85
C VAL A 173 -12.59 32.32 -21.53
N PHE A 174 -11.91 32.03 -20.41
CA PHE A 174 -11.76 30.66 -19.89
C PHE A 174 -13.10 29.99 -19.54
N GLU A 175 -14.07 30.76 -19.10
CA GLU A 175 -15.33 30.22 -18.59
C GLU A 175 -16.40 30.04 -19.69
N ASN A 176 -16.31 30.83 -20.78
CA ASN A 176 -17.33 30.88 -21.83
C ASN A 176 -16.96 30.26 -23.20
N ASP A 177 -15.67 30.09 -23.53
CA ASP A 177 -15.10 29.15 -24.53
C ASP A 177 -13.62 29.56 -24.81
N PRO A 178 -12.63 29.02 -24.08
CA PRO A 178 -11.28 29.59 -24.08
C PRO A 178 -10.45 29.32 -25.32
N TRP A 179 -10.82 28.37 -26.17
CA TRP A 179 -9.78 27.63 -26.89
C TRP A 179 -9.48 28.16 -28.29
N SER A 180 -9.67 29.47 -28.50
CA SER A 180 -9.26 30.14 -29.73
C SER A 180 -7.74 30.17 -29.87
N ASP A 181 -7.24 30.17 -31.11
CA ASP A 181 -5.80 30.21 -31.40
C ASP A 181 -5.12 31.43 -30.75
N GLU A 182 -5.80 32.58 -30.75
CA GLU A 182 -5.34 33.81 -30.12
C GLU A 182 -5.16 33.66 -28.60
N PHE A 183 -6.07 32.94 -27.96
CA PHE A 183 -6.02 32.72 -26.52
C PHE A 183 -4.97 31.68 -26.13
N LEU A 184 -4.87 30.57 -26.86
CA LEU A 184 -3.84 29.55 -26.66
C LEU A 184 -2.43 30.15 -26.80
N GLN A 185 -2.23 31.05 -27.77
CA GLN A 185 -1.02 31.85 -27.90
C GLN A 185 -0.80 32.76 -26.69
N LYS A 186 -1.83 33.49 -26.22
CA LYS A 186 -1.74 34.35 -25.01
C LYS A 186 -1.32 33.58 -23.76
N ILE A 187 -1.78 32.34 -23.59
CA ILE A 187 -1.42 31.50 -22.43
C ILE A 187 -0.17 30.64 -22.66
N ASN A 188 0.49 30.80 -23.82
CA ASN A 188 1.67 30.06 -24.27
C ASN A 188 1.48 28.52 -24.27
N VAL A 189 0.33 28.06 -24.76
CA VAL A 189 0.02 26.64 -24.93
C VAL A 189 0.05 26.32 -26.42
N ASN A 190 1.06 25.55 -26.85
CA ASN A 190 1.30 25.23 -28.26
C ASN A 190 0.56 23.98 -28.75
N ILE A 191 -0.24 23.34 -27.89
CA ILE A 191 -0.96 22.10 -28.18
C ILE A 191 -2.45 22.39 -28.07
N HIS A 192 -3.20 22.20 -29.15
CA HIS A 192 -4.65 22.32 -29.12
C HIS A 192 -5.27 21.17 -28.33
N PRO A 193 -6.05 21.43 -27.27
CA PRO A 193 -6.84 20.40 -26.62
C PRO A 193 -7.96 19.90 -27.54
N TYR A 194 -8.22 18.60 -27.47
CA TYR A 194 -9.41 17.98 -28.07
C TYR A 194 -10.70 18.51 -27.41
N GLU A 195 -11.83 18.47 -28.11
CA GLU A 195 -13.11 18.98 -27.60
C GLU A 195 -13.54 18.27 -26.31
N TYR A 196 -13.31 16.96 -26.20
CA TYR A 196 -13.57 16.24 -24.95
C TYR A 196 -12.66 16.69 -23.79
N GLN A 197 -11.44 17.15 -24.06
CA GLN A 197 -10.54 17.67 -23.01
C GLN A 197 -10.98 19.06 -22.56
N ARG A 198 -11.41 19.90 -23.51
CA ARG A 198 -11.99 21.23 -23.26
C ARG A 198 -13.20 21.15 -22.34
N GLU A 199 -14.12 20.24 -22.64
CA GLU A 199 -15.31 19.96 -21.83
C GLU A 199 -14.96 19.58 -20.38
N LEU A 200 -13.98 18.70 -20.20
CA LEU A 200 -13.54 18.26 -18.87
C LEU A 200 -12.90 19.39 -18.07
N VAL A 201 -12.08 20.24 -18.70
CA VAL A 201 -11.48 21.42 -18.04
C VAL A 201 -12.57 22.38 -17.59
N GLN A 202 -13.51 22.74 -18.46
CA GLN A 202 -14.61 23.66 -18.13
C GLN A 202 -15.47 23.13 -16.98
N SER A 203 -15.84 21.85 -17.04
CA SER A 203 -16.64 21.20 -15.99
C SER A 203 -15.90 21.15 -14.65
N ALA A 204 -14.58 20.92 -14.67
CA ALA A 204 -13.76 20.92 -13.45
C ALA A 204 -13.62 22.33 -12.83
N ILE A 205 -13.48 23.38 -13.67
CA ILE A 205 -13.45 24.78 -13.21
C ILE A 205 -14.76 25.14 -12.50
N GLN A 206 -15.90 24.79 -13.10
CA GLN A 206 -17.23 25.05 -12.52
C GLN A 206 -17.46 24.32 -11.19
N ALA A 207 -16.90 23.12 -11.03
CA ALA A 207 -17.02 22.33 -9.81
C ALA A 207 -16.13 22.84 -8.66
N GLY A 208 -15.03 23.54 -8.96
CA GLY A 208 -13.97 23.85 -7.99
C GLY A 208 -13.17 22.59 -7.64
N ASN A 209 -13.63 21.84 -6.64
CA ASN A 209 -13.08 20.52 -6.32
C ASN A 209 -13.68 19.46 -7.23
N ALA A 210 -12.83 18.78 -8.00
CA ALA A 210 -13.28 17.87 -9.05
C ALA A 210 -12.51 16.56 -9.08
N ILE A 211 -13.21 15.46 -9.36
CA ILE A 211 -12.59 14.20 -9.80
C ILE A 211 -12.80 14.07 -11.30
N ILE A 212 -11.72 14.09 -12.06
CA ILE A 212 -11.74 13.95 -13.52
C ILE A 212 -11.57 12.48 -13.86
N CYS A 213 -12.65 11.89 -14.36
CA CYS A 213 -12.70 10.51 -14.80
C CYS A 213 -12.54 10.45 -16.32
N LEU A 214 -11.32 10.16 -16.77
CA LEU A 214 -10.96 10.08 -18.17
C LEU A 214 -10.10 8.86 -18.42
N ARG A 215 -10.55 7.99 -19.34
CA ARG A 215 -9.88 6.73 -19.68
C ARG A 215 -8.38 6.93 -19.97
N SER A 216 -7.57 5.94 -19.64
CA SER A 216 -6.13 6.01 -19.89
C SER A 216 -5.83 6.10 -21.38
N GLY A 217 -4.86 6.95 -21.75
CA GLY A 217 -4.64 7.39 -23.13
C GLY A 217 -5.33 8.72 -23.47
N GLY A 218 -6.41 9.11 -22.81
CA GLY A 218 -7.16 10.35 -23.10
C GLY A 218 -6.47 11.67 -22.71
N GLY A 219 -5.22 11.64 -22.21
CA GLY A 219 -4.50 12.88 -21.87
C GLY A 219 -4.85 13.50 -20.50
N LYS A 220 -5.14 12.69 -19.47
CA LYS A 220 -5.38 13.16 -18.08
C LYS A 220 -4.37 14.20 -17.58
N THR A 221 -3.07 13.93 -17.78
CA THR A 221 -1.99 14.84 -17.35
C THR A 221 -2.04 16.17 -18.11
N PHE A 222 -2.45 16.16 -19.38
CA PHE A 222 -2.62 17.37 -20.17
C PHE A 222 -3.80 18.21 -19.65
N VAL A 223 -4.95 17.59 -19.37
CA VAL A 223 -6.10 18.24 -18.71
C VAL A 223 -5.68 18.87 -17.37
N ALA A 224 -4.91 18.15 -16.55
CA ALA A 224 -4.42 18.66 -15.27
C ALA A 224 -3.49 19.87 -15.43
N ALA A 225 -2.62 19.86 -16.44
CA ALA A 225 -1.73 20.98 -16.74
C ALA A 225 -2.51 22.23 -17.18
N LEU A 226 -3.56 22.05 -18.00
CA LEU A 226 -4.45 23.16 -18.38
C LEU A 226 -5.14 23.76 -17.15
N LEU A 227 -5.57 22.94 -16.19
CA LEU A 227 -6.15 23.40 -14.93
C LEU A 227 -5.12 24.12 -14.04
N LEU A 228 -3.91 23.58 -13.91
CA LEU A 228 -2.80 24.25 -13.22
C LEU A 228 -2.54 25.64 -13.83
N LYS A 229 -2.52 25.73 -15.17
CA LYS A 229 -2.32 26.99 -15.88
C LYS A 229 -3.47 27.97 -15.64
N TYR A 230 -4.72 27.52 -15.75
CA TYR A 230 -5.90 28.35 -15.44
C TYR A 230 -5.83 28.94 -14.03
N TYR A 231 -5.58 28.10 -13.01
CA TYR A 231 -5.55 28.57 -11.63
C TYR A 231 -4.33 29.48 -11.32
N SER A 232 -3.20 29.26 -11.99
CA SER A 232 -2.05 30.18 -11.90
C SER A 232 -2.40 31.59 -12.43
N ILE A 233 -3.07 31.68 -13.59
CA ILE A 233 -3.53 32.95 -14.17
C ILE A 233 -4.60 33.57 -13.27
N LYS A 234 -5.58 32.78 -12.81
CA LYS A 234 -6.65 33.25 -11.92
C LYS A 234 -6.10 33.91 -10.66
N LYS A 235 -5.07 33.32 -10.05
CA LYS A 235 -4.41 33.90 -8.87
C LYS A 235 -3.72 35.22 -9.19
N MET A 236 -2.99 35.30 -10.31
CA MET A 236 -2.35 36.54 -10.76
C MET A 236 -3.38 37.65 -11.00
N THR A 237 -4.48 37.36 -11.71
CA THR A 237 -5.54 38.33 -12.01
C THR A 237 -6.24 38.83 -10.74
N LEU A 238 -6.56 37.93 -9.80
CA LEU A 238 -7.20 38.31 -8.53
C LEU A 238 -6.31 39.16 -7.62
N SER A 239 -5.00 39.12 -7.84
CA SER A 239 -4.02 39.85 -7.03
C SER A 239 -3.79 41.29 -7.51
N ASN A 240 -4.49 41.76 -8.55
CA ASN A 240 -4.34 43.10 -9.15
C ASN A 240 -2.86 43.47 -9.44
N GLY A 241 -2.03 42.50 -9.82
CA GLY A 241 -0.60 42.73 -10.09
C GLY A 241 0.32 42.71 -8.86
N ASN A 242 -0.19 42.50 -7.64
CA ASN A 242 0.68 42.17 -6.50
C ASN A 242 1.27 40.78 -6.70
N GLU A 243 2.57 40.61 -6.45
CA GLU A 243 3.29 39.32 -6.53
C GLU A 243 2.74 38.32 -5.48
N THR A 244 1.60 37.68 -5.76
CA THR A 244 1.18 36.50 -5.02
C THR A 244 1.59 35.27 -5.81
N LYS A 245 2.52 34.53 -5.23
CA LYS A 245 3.06 33.34 -5.86
C LYS A 245 2.02 32.23 -5.92
N PHE A 246 1.81 31.64 -7.10
CA PHE A 246 1.06 30.39 -7.23
C PHE A 246 1.90 29.20 -6.80
N LEU A 247 1.33 28.33 -5.96
CA LEU A 247 1.97 27.10 -5.52
C LEU A 247 1.00 25.92 -5.60
N ALA A 248 1.36 24.94 -6.42
CA ALA A 248 0.62 23.69 -6.55
C ALA A 248 1.50 22.47 -6.28
N PHE A 249 0.89 21.40 -5.76
CA PHE A 249 1.52 20.09 -5.67
C PHE A 249 0.84 19.11 -6.62
N PHE A 250 1.64 18.46 -7.46
CA PHE A 250 1.21 17.33 -8.30
C PHE A 250 1.71 16.02 -7.69
N ILE A 251 0.78 15.25 -7.13
CA ILE A 251 1.07 14.11 -6.27
C ILE A 251 0.94 12.81 -7.07
N VAL A 252 2.01 12.01 -7.10
CA VAL A 252 2.06 10.74 -7.83
C VAL A 252 2.23 9.54 -6.90
N SER A 253 1.52 8.43 -7.14
CA SER A 253 1.57 7.25 -6.26
C SER A 253 2.89 6.50 -6.28
N ARG A 254 3.75 6.70 -7.29
CA ARG A 254 5.02 5.96 -7.46
C ARG A 254 6.19 6.88 -7.80
N ARG A 255 7.35 6.67 -7.15
CA ARG A 255 8.60 7.41 -7.41
C ARG A 255 9.06 7.36 -8.88
N ALA A 256 8.76 6.27 -9.59
CA ALA A 256 9.11 6.13 -11.00
C ALA A 256 8.48 7.24 -11.87
N MET A 257 7.28 7.69 -11.50
CA MET A 257 6.48 8.66 -12.25
C MET A 257 6.91 10.11 -12.04
N LEU A 258 7.68 10.42 -10.99
CA LEU A 258 8.07 11.80 -10.62
C LEU A 258 8.65 12.57 -11.82
N LYS A 259 9.76 12.07 -12.39
CA LYS A 259 10.42 12.73 -13.53
C LYS A 259 9.54 12.76 -14.78
N GLN A 260 8.83 11.66 -15.06
CA GLN A 260 7.99 11.55 -16.26
C GLN A 260 6.83 12.55 -16.25
N GLN A 261 6.11 12.67 -15.13
CA GLN A 261 5.02 13.63 -15.03
C GLN A 261 5.56 15.07 -14.98
N CYS A 262 6.69 15.30 -14.30
CA CYS A 262 7.36 16.59 -14.31
C CYS A 262 7.72 17.06 -15.73
N GLU A 263 8.34 16.21 -16.55
CA GLU A 263 8.68 16.53 -17.94
C GLU A 263 7.45 16.84 -18.80
N LYS A 264 6.35 16.09 -18.63
CA LYS A 264 5.08 16.37 -19.35
C LYS A 264 4.45 17.69 -18.93
N LEU A 265 4.48 18.02 -17.64
CA LEU A 265 3.94 19.28 -17.14
C LEU A 265 4.78 20.48 -17.59
N LYS A 266 6.11 20.32 -17.71
CA LYS A 266 7.02 21.37 -18.24
C LYS A 266 6.75 21.77 -19.68
N GLN A 267 6.14 20.88 -20.47
CA GLN A 267 5.84 21.15 -21.88
C GLN A 267 4.66 22.12 -22.07
N ILE A 268 3.98 22.51 -20.98
CA ILE A 268 2.69 23.20 -21.05
C ILE A 268 2.78 24.56 -20.35
N GLY A 269 2.94 25.61 -21.15
CA GLY A 269 3.01 26.99 -20.67
C GLY A 269 4.22 27.27 -19.79
N ASN A 270 4.49 28.55 -19.52
CA ASN A 270 5.64 29.02 -18.73
C ASN A 270 5.63 28.61 -17.24
N LEU A 271 4.93 27.55 -16.84
CA LEU A 271 4.93 27.06 -15.46
C LEU A 271 6.31 26.52 -15.08
N GLN A 272 6.85 26.98 -13.97
CA GLN A 272 8.07 26.45 -13.37
C GLN A 272 7.75 25.16 -12.62
N VAL A 273 8.11 24.01 -13.19
CA VAL A 273 7.81 22.69 -12.61
C VAL A 273 9.09 21.98 -12.15
N ILE A 274 9.08 21.39 -10.96
CA ILE A 274 10.20 20.59 -10.44
C ILE A 274 9.73 19.26 -9.86
N ALA A 275 10.56 18.22 -10.02
CA ALA A 275 10.36 16.94 -9.34
C ALA A 275 11.12 16.95 -8.01
N CYS A 276 10.42 16.69 -6.91
CA CYS A 276 11.00 16.56 -5.59
C CYS A 276 11.00 15.09 -5.17
N ASP A 277 12.19 14.49 -5.07
CA ASP A 277 12.34 13.14 -4.53
C ASP A 277 12.60 13.17 -3.00
N GLU A 278 12.94 12.02 -2.42
CA GLU A 278 13.16 11.92 -0.97
C GLU A 278 14.44 12.59 -0.47
N ASN A 279 15.42 12.82 -1.36
CA ASN A 279 16.70 13.40 -1.03
C ASN A 279 16.69 14.93 -1.06
N ASN A 280 15.76 15.54 -1.80
CA ASN A 280 15.65 16.99 -1.90
C ASN A 280 14.82 17.57 -0.76
N ASP A 281 15.14 18.78 -0.29
CA ASP A 281 14.26 19.52 0.60
C ASP A 281 13.21 20.30 -0.22
N VAL A 282 11.94 20.23 0.19
CA VAL A 282 10.85 20.93 -0.52
C VAL A 282 10.95 22.43 -0.28
N THR A 283 11.44 22.86 0.88
CA THR A 283 11.58 24.30 1.24
C THR A 283 12.36 25.10 0.21
N GLN A 284 13.39 24.48 -0.38
CA GLN A 284 14.25 25.08 -1.41
C GLN A 284 13.50 25.39 -2.72
N TYR A 285 12.33 24.79 -2.93
CA TYR A 285 11.57 24.89 -4.17
C TYR A 285 10.31 25.75 -4.06
N ILE A 286 9.82 25.99 -2.85
CA ILE A 286 8.56 26.71 -2.59
C ILE A 286 8.61 28.14 -3.13
N ASP A 287 9.77 28.79 -3.14
CA ASP A 287 9.92 30.19 -3.58
C ASP A 287 10.21 30.32 -5.08
N ASN A 288 10.78 29.29 -5.72
CA ASN A 288 11.21 29.36 -7.12
C ASN A 288 10.35 28.60 -8.14
N TYR A 289 9.50 27.65 -7.71
CA TYR A 289 8.68 26.83 -8.61
C TYR A 289 7.17 27.00 -8.38
N ASP A 290 6.39 26.97 -9.46
CA ASP A 290 4.93 27.05 -9.42
C ASP A 290 4.30 25.69 -9.09
N VAL A 291 4.92 24.60 -9.57
CA VAL A 291 4.40 23.24 -9.40
C VAL A 291 5.50 22.30 -8.90
N ILE A 292 5.25 21.67 -7.76
CA ILE A 292 6.13 20.67 -7.17
C ILE A 292 5.52 19.28 -7.37
N VAL A 293 6.21 18.42 -8.12
CA VAL A 293 5.82 17.03 -8.35
C VAL A 293 6.45 16.16 -7.27
N CYS A 294 5.66 15.49 -6.43
CA CYS A 294 6.17 14.71 -5.30
C CYS A 294 5.36 13.44 -5.02
N THR A 295 5.85 12.59 -4.11
CA THR A 295 5.08 11.45 -3.57
C THR A 295 4.25 11.89 -2.37
N PRO A 296 3.21 11.12 -1.98
CA PRO A 296 2.35 11.47 -0.84
C PRO A 296 3.11 11.57 0.47
N GLN A 297 3.99 10.60 0.70
CA GLN A 297 4.81 10.55 1.90
C GLN A 297 5.73 11.75 2.01
N LYS A 298 6.23 12.26 0.87
CA LYS A 298 7.08 13.46 0.86
C LYS A 298 6.31 14.68 1.33
N LEU A 299 5.11 14.92 0.80
CA LEU A 299 4.26 16.03 1.23
C LEU A 299 3.83 15.88 2.70
N LEU A 300 3.44 14.67 3.13
CA LEU A 300 3.11 14.40 4.54
C LEU A 300 4.26 14.69 5.49
N ASN A 301 5.50 14.38 5.10
CA ASN A 301 6.67 14.69 5.90
C ASN A 301 6.95 16.19 6.01
N CYS A 302 6.39 17.02 5.12
CA CYS A 302 6.48 18.48 5.18
C CYS A 302 5.31 19.09 5.97
N LEU A 303 4.11 18.49 5.88
CA LEU A 303 2.91 18.94 6.62
C LEU A 303 3.01 18.64 8.11
N LYS A 304 3.48 17.43 8.50
CA LYS A 304 3.60 16.98 9.91
C LYS A 304 4.40 17.92 10.81
N PRO A 305 5.64 18.32 10.46
CA PRO A 305 6.42 19.26 11.26
C PRO A 305 6.03 20.72 11.01
N LYS A 306 4.96 20.99 10.24
CA LYS A 306 4.52 22.35 9.83
C LYS A 306 5.58 23.14 9.06
N THR A 307 6.43 22.45 8.30
CA THR A 307 7.38 23.11 7.38
C THR A 307 6.63 23.79 6.22
N ILE A 308 5.47 23.24 5.84
CA ILE A 308 4.56 23.81 4.85
C ILE A 308 3.16 23.82 5.45
N PHE A 309 2.48 24.96 5.35
CA PHE A 309 1.08 25.09 5.75
C PHE A 309 0.18 24.88 4.53
N LEU A 310 -0.97 24.22 4.72
CA LEU A 310 -1.96 24.02 3.66
C LEU A 310 -2.52 25.35 3.12
N SER A 311 -2.54 26.40 3.94
CA SER A 311 -2.91 27.77 3.54
C SER A 311 -2.00 28.37 2.48
N ASN A 312 -0.77 27.85 2.35
CA ASN A 312 0.21 28.34 1.38
C ASN A 312 0.10 27.61 0.04
N ILE A 313 -0.78 26.62 -0.06
CA ILE A 313 -0.97 25.79 -1.25
C ILE A 313 -2.27 26.23 -1.93
N ASP A 314 -2.21 26.51 -3.22
CA ASP A 314 -3.38 26.90 -4.01
C ASP A 314 -4.10 25.71 -4.62
N LEU A 315 -3.36 24.64 -4.96
CA LEU A 315 -3.90 23.48 -5.67
C LEU A 315 -3.17 22.18 -5.31
N LEU A 316 -3.95 21.15 -5.01
CA LEU A 316 -3.50 19.76 -4.87
C LEU A 316 -4.07 18.91 -6.01
N CYS A 317 -3.19 18.40 -6.87
CA CYS A 317 -3.56 17.49 -7.95
C CYS A 317 -3.09 16.06 -7.62
N PHE A 318 -4.01 15.12 -7.55
CA PHE A 318 -3.75 13.72 -7.21
C PHE A 318 -3.85 12.84 -8.45
N ASP A 319 -2.71 12.34 -8.93
CA ASP A 319 -2.67 11.37 -10.02
C ASP A 319 -3.12 9.99 -9.54
N GLU A 320 -3.85 9.25 -10.36
CA GLU A 320 -4.46 7.96 -10.00
C GLU A 320 -5.19 7.99 -8.65
N CYS A 321 -6.06 8.98 -8.45
CA CYS A 321 -6.70 9.27 -7.16
C CYS A 321 -7.51 8.09 -6.59
N HIS A 322 -7.91 7.12 -7.42
CA HIS A 322 -8.55 5.87 -6.98
C HIS A 322 -7.68 5.01 -6.05
N ASP A 323 -6.35 5.22 -6.04
CA ASP A 323 -5.41 4.55 -5.12
C ASP A 323 -5.74 4.83 -3.63
N THR A 324 -6.51 5.87 -3.31
CA THR A 324 -7.00 6.10 -1.92
C THR A 324 -7.85 4.94 -1.43
N VAL A 325 -8.77 4.44 -2.24
CA VAL A 325 -9.69 3.37 -1.85
C VAL A 325 -8.93 2.05 -1.62
N VAL A 326 -7.81 1.86 -2.32
CA VAL A 326 -7.07 0.59 -2.33
C VAL A 326 -5.89 0.58 -1.35
N ARG A 327 -5.16 1.69 -1.24
CA ARG A 327 -3.87 1.76 -0.53
C ARG A 327 -3.79 2.87 0.51
N ASN A 328 -4.84 3.69 0.65
CA ASN A 328 -4.95 4.81 1.58
C ASN A 328 -3.75 5.80 1.55
N GLN A 329 -2.98 5.86 0.45
CA GLN A 329 -1.73 6.64 0.42
C GLN A 329 -1.94 8.15 0.41
N TYR A 330 -3.05 8.62 -0.17
CA TYR A 330 -3.41 10.04 -0.19
C TYR A 330 -4.31 10.44 1.00
N VAL A 331 -4.89 9.46 1.71
CA VAL A 331 -5.84 9.70 2.82
C VAL A 331 -5.21 10.54 3.93
N GLY A 332 -3.93 10.32 4.25
CA GLY A 332 -3.24 11.14 5.24
C GLY A 332 -3.24 12.63 4.89
N ILE A 333 -3.07 13.00 3.61
CA ILE A 333 -3.05 14.41 3.18
C ILE A 333 -4.46 15.00 3.33
N MET A 334 -5.48 14.23 2.95
CA MET A 334 -6.88 14.63 3.09
C MET A 334 -7.31 14.75 4.56
N GLN A 335 -6.80 13.89 5.44
CA GLN A 335 -6.98 14.01 6.89
C GLN A 335 -6.44 15.35 7.41
N TYR A 336 -5.22 15.72 7.03
CA TYR A 336 -4.64 17.03 7.38
C TYR A 336 -5.50 18.21 6.90
N LEU A 337 -6.17 18.07 5.76
CA LEU A 337 -7.00 19.13 5.18
C LEU A 337 -8.40 19.21 5.80
N MET A 338 -8.99 18.08 6.20
CA MET A 338 -10.40 17.99 6.58
C MET A 338 -10.63 17.85 8.08
N CYS A 339 -9.65 17.38 8.85
CA CYS A 339 -9.77 17.20 10.29
C CYS A 339 -9.36 18.48 11.05
N GLN A 340 -10.35 19.21 11.56
CA GLN A 340 -10.18 20.46 12.33
C GLN A 340 -9.39 20.27 13.64
N THR A 341 -9.31 19.05 14.16
CA THR A 341 -8.62 18.71 15.41
C THR A 341 -7.10 18.65 15.29
N ILE A 342 -6.55 18.64 14.06
CA ILE A 342 -5.11 18.54 13.88
C ILE A 342 -4.40 19.82 14.34
N ASP A 343 -5.08 20.97 14.46
CA ASP A 343 -4.39 22.23 14.81
C ASP A 343 -5.22 23.39 15.38
N HIS A 344 -6.43 23.19 15.95
CA HIS A 344 -7.27 24.32 16.41
C HIS A 344 -7.40 25.46 15.36
N ILE A 345 -7.28 25.13 14.06
CA ILE A 345 -7.23 26.13 13.00
C ILE A 345 -8.66 26.58 12.76
N PRO A 346 -8.94 27.90 12.77
CA PRO A 346 -10.23 28.40 12.28
C PRO A 346 -10.47 27.90 10.84
N PRO A 347 -11.72 27.85 10.36
CA PRO A 347 -12.01 27.47 8.98
C PRO A 347 -11.12 28.31 8.04
N VAL A 348 -10.17 27.64 7.37
CA VAL A 348 -9.18 28.33 6.53
C VAL A 348 -9.96 28.98 5.40
N SER A 349 -9.95 30.31 5.37
CA SER A 349 -10.54 31.13 4.31
C SER A 349 -9.87 30.93 2.93
N SER A 350 -8.84 30.09 2.86
CA SER A 350 -8.08 29.71 1.66
C SER A 350 -7.63 28.24 1.73
N SER A 351 -8.55 27.30 1.49
CA SER A 351 -8.18 25.88 1.29
C SER A 351 -7.75 25.65 -0.16
N PRO A 352 -6.77 24.74 -0.40
CA PRO A 352 -6.35 24.44 -1.77
C PRO A 352 -7.48 23.80 -2.56
N ILE A 353 -7.53 24.10 -3.86
CA ILE A 353 -8.38 23.40 -4.81
C ILE A 353 -7.91 21.96 -4.98
N ILE A 354 -8.86 21.02 -5.02
CA ILE A 354 -8.58 19.59 -5.07
C ILE A 354 -8.97 19.02 -6.42
N ILE A 355 -7.99 18.45 -7.13
CA ILE A 355 -8.19 17.80 -8.42
C ILE A 355 -7.73 16.35 -8.32
N GLY A 356 -8.67 15.42 -8.40
CA GLY A 356 -8.37 13.98 -8.53
C GLY A 356 -8.38 13.55 -9.99
N LEU A 357 -7.32 12.89 -10.47
CA LEU A 357 -7.27 12.31 -11.82
C LEU A 357 -7.45 10.80 -11.72
N THR A 358 -8.36 10.22 -12.49
CA THR A 358 -8.48 8.76 -12.55
C THR A 358 -8.96 8.26 -13.90
N GLY A 359 -8.43 7.10 -14.33
CA GLY A 359 -8.96 6.38 -15.48
C GLY A 359 -10.15 5.48 -15.15
N ILE A 360 -10.19 4.94 -13.93
CA ILE A 360 -11.10 3.90 -13.42
C ILE A 360 -11.21 4.05 -11.91
N VAL A 361 -12.37 3.75 -11.34
CA VAL A 361 -12.50 3.60 -9.88
C VAL A 361 -12.38 2.13 -9.53
N GLY A 362 -11.64 1.80 -8.45
CA GLY A 362 -11.17 0.44 -8.16
C GLY A 362 -12.27 -0.57 -7.80
N LEU A 363 -12.88 -1.14 -8.83
CA LEU A 363 -13.93 -2.14 -8.68
C LEU A 363 -13.28 -3.50 -8.51
N HIS A 364 -13.31 -4.01 -7.28
CA HIS A 364 -12.81 -5.34 -6.95
C HIS A 364 -13.86 -6.42 -7.23
N ARG A 365 -15.13 -6.01 -7.40
CA ARG A 365 -16.27 -6.89 -7.65
C ARG A 365 -17.33 -6.19 -8.50
N PRO A 366 -18.01 -6.93 -9.38
CA PRO A 366 -19.11 -6.41 -10.17
C PRO A 366 -20.30 -6.05 -9.28
N GLY A 367 -21.15 -5.14 -9.76
CA GLY A 367 -22.37 -4.70 -9.11
C GLY A 367 -22.48 -3.18 -8.97
N SER A 368 -23.46 -2.60 -9.67
CA SER A 368 -23.70 -1.15 -9.73
C SER A 368 -23.84 -0.46 -8.37
N SER A 369 -24.42 -1.14 -7.37
CA SER A 369 -24.55 -0.62 -6.00
C SER A 369 -23.20 -0.49 -5.29
N GLN A 370 -22.33 -1.48 -5.46
CA GLN A 370 -21.00 -1.48 -4.86
C GLN A 370 -20.12 -0.39 -5.49
N ILE A 371 -20.20 -0.24 -6.81
CA ILE A 371 -19.53 0.81 -7.58
C ILE A 371 -19.98 2.19 -7.09
N THR A 372 -21.29 2.39 -7.00
CA THR A 372 -21.89 3.64 -6.50
C THR A 372 -21.35 3.99 -5.11
N ARG A 373 -21.33 3.01 -4.18
CA ARG A 373 -20.78 3.22 -2.83
C ARG A 373 -19.29 3.60 -2.85
N GLN A 374 -18.48 2.96 -3.70
CA GLN A 374 -17.06 3.28 -3.82
C GLN A 374 -16.82 4.67 -4.41
N LEU A 375 -17.60 5.08 -5.40
CA LEU A 375 -17.51 6.42 -5.97
C LEU A 375 -17.91 7.49 -4.95
N ILE A 376 -18.94 7.24 -4.13
CA ILE A 376 -19.34 8.12 -3.02
C ILE A 376 -18.19 8.26 -2.02
N VAL A 377 -17.55 7.14 -1.63
CA VAL A 377 -16.41 7.16 -0.71
C VAL A 377 -15.24 7.95 -1.30
N LEU A 378 -14.93 7.77 -2.59
CA LEU A 378 -13.88 8.50 -3.28
C LEU A 378 -14.16 10.01 -3.29
N CYS A 379 -15.38 10.41 -3.68
CA CYS A 379 -15.84 11.80 -3.68
C CYS A 379 -15.75 12.44 -2.29
N ALA A 380 -16.27 11.74 -1.28
CA ALA A 380 -16.24 12.19 0.11
C ALA A 380 -14.80 12.35 0.63
N THR A 381 -13.91 11.43 0.27
CA THR A 381 -12.50 11.45 0.66
C THR A 381 -11.77 12.66 0.08
N PHE A 382 -12.07 13.07 -1.15
CA PHE A 382 -11.42 14.18 -1.84
C PHE A 382 -12.16 15.52 -1.70
N ASN A 383 -13.24 15.57 -0.92
CA ASN A 383 -14.10 16.76 -0.82
C ASN A 383 -14.59 17.25 -2.19
N CYS A 384 -14.95 16.31 -3.07
CA CYS A 384 -15.49 16.58 -4.40
C CYS A 384 -16.96 16.18 -4.42
N LEU A 385 -17.83 17.13 -4.72
CA LEU A 385 -19.28 16.90 -4.81
C LEU A 385 -19.73 16.37 -6.18
N THR A 386 -18.83 16.37 -7.16
CA THR A 386 -19.10 15.95 -8.53
C THR A 386 -17.94 15.13 -9.10
N ILE A 387 -18.26 14.22 -10.02
CA ILE A 387 -17.28 13.55 -10.88
C ILE A 387 -17.47 14.08 -12.30
N THR A 388 -16.39 14.57 -12.87
CA THR A 388 -16.34 15.12 -14.22
C THR A 388 -16.02 14.02 -15.22
N THR A 389 -16.94 13.76 -16.17
CA THR A 389 -16.78 12.81 -17.29
C THR A 389 -17.15 13.50 -18.59
N VAL A 390 -16.84 12.88 -19.73
CA VAL A 390 -17.28 13.37 -21.05
C VAL A 390 -18.79 13.12 -21.19
N MET A 391 -19.56 14.19 -21.29
CA MET A 391 -21.03 14.21 -21.30
C MET A 391 -21.58 14.35 -22.70
N LYS A 392 -20.99 15.22 -23.53
CA LYS A 392 -21.42 15.46 -24.92
C LYS A 392 -21.14 14.24 -25.80
N LYS A 393 -22.12 13.84 -26.60
CA LYS A 393 -22.03 12.63 -27.42
C LYS A 393 -21.00 12.78 -28.55
N GLU A 394 -20.87 13.98 -29.11
CA GLU A 394 -19.90 14.30 -30.15
C GLU A 394 -18.46 14.16 -29.61
N ASN A 395 -18.23 14.64 -28.39
CA ASN A 395 -16.95 14.55 -27.69
C ASN A 395 -16.62 13.11 -27.26
N GLU A 396 -17.63 12.31 -26.93
CA GLU A 396 -17.43 10.89 -26.67
C GLU A 396 -16.96 10.14 -27.93
N ILE A 397 -17.52 10.48 -29.09
CA ILE A 397 -17.08 9.93 -30.39
C ILE A 397 -15.63 10.35 -30.69
N GLU A 398 -15.29 11.62 -30.49
CA GLU A 398 -13.90 12.11 -30.65
C GLU A 398 -12.93 11.38 -29.71
N LEU A 399 -13.31 11.19 -28.43
CA LEU A 399 -12.52 10.42 -27.48
C LEU A 399 -12.33 8.96 -27.93
N GLU A 400 -13.35 8.34 -28.51
CA GLU A 400 -13.27 6.98 -29.05
C GLU A 400 -12.38 6.86 -30.29
N GLN A 401 -12.29 7.91 -31.11
CA GLN A 401 -11.40 7.95 -32.27
C GLN A 401 -9.94 8.25 -31.89
N CYS A 402 -9.73 9.13 -30.92
CA CYS A 402 -8.39 9.56 -30.51
C CYS A 402 -7.70 8.55 -29.59
N VAL A 403 -8.47 7.80 -28.79
CA VAL A 403 -7.93 6.76 -27.91
C VAL A 403 -8.13 5.41 -28.57
N SER A 404 -7.11 4.94 -29.28
CA SER A 404 -7.09 3.65 -29.96
C SER A 404 -7.59 2.52 -29.04
N ARG A 405 -8.64 1.81 -29.44
CA ARG A 405 -8.96 0.50 -28.88
C ARG A 405 -8.08 -0.53 -29.59
N THR A 406 -7.63 -1.54 -28.83
CA THR A 406 -6.99 -2.73 -29.41
C THR A 406 -7.90 -3.32 -30.49
N SER A 407 -7.33 -3.69 -31.63
CA SER A 407 -8.09 -4.28 -32.73
C SER A 407 -8.71 -5.63 -32.33
N GLU A 408 -8.07 -6.33 -31.39
CA GLU A 408 -8.54 -7.59 -30.82
C GLU A 408 -8.30 -7.59 -29.29
N ASP A 409 -9.31 -7.93 -28.48
CA ASP A 409 -9.24 -8.11 -27.01
C ASP A 409 -9.93 -9.43 -26.61
N GLU A 410 -9.19 -10.55 -26.72
CA GLU A 410 -9.74 -11.89 -26.60
C GLU A 410 -9.19 -12.70 -25.41
N ILE A 411 -10.05 -13.57 -24.86
CA ILE A 411 -9.67 -14.57 -23.88
C ILE A 411 -9.47 -15.90 -24.60
N ILE A 412 -8.21 -16.30 -24.75
CA ILE A 412 -7.83 -17.57 -25.35
C ILE A 412 -7.88 -18.65 -24.27
N CYS A 413 -8.89 -19.50 -24.38
CA CYS A 413 -9.14 -20.59 -23.46
C CYS A 413 -8.44 -21.88 -23.91
N ILE A 414 -7.46 -22.31 -23.13
CA ILE A 414 -6.68 -23.52 -23.36
C ILE A 414 -7.15 -24.63 -22.42
N ASN A 415 -7.20 -25.87 -22.93
CA ASN A 415 -7.50 -27.04 -22.12
C ASN A 415 -6.31 -27.35 -21.20
N LYS A 416 -6.58 -27.77 -19.96
CA LYS A 416 -5.51 -28.14 -19.02
C LYS A 416 -4.79 -29.39 -19.52
N GLU A 417 -3.46 -29.34 -19.50
CA GLU A 417 -2.61 -30.48 -19.76
C GLU A 417 -2.67 -31.42 -18.54
N LYS A 418 -3.21 -32.62 -18.73
CA LYS A 418 -3.39 -33.60 -17.64
C LYS A 418 -2.20 -34.55 -17.52
N THR A 419 -1.35 -34.64 -18.55
CA THR A 419 -0.21 -35.56 -18.56
C THR A 419 0.79 -35.29 -17.43
N PHE A 420 0.96 -34.02 -17.03
CA PHE A 420 1.87 -33.63 -15.95
C PHE A 420 1.32 -33.90 -14.53
N ASP A 421 0.04 -34.25 -14.39
CA ASP A 421 -0.55 -34.54 -13.07
C ASP A 421 0.11 -35.78 -12.43
N THR A 422 0.45 -36.80 -13.23
CA THR A 422 1.12 -38.01 -12.73
C THR A 422 2.51 -37.71 -12.17
N LEU A 423 3.30 -36.90 -12.88
CA LEU A 423 4.61 -36.47 -12.42
C LEU A 423 4.50 -35.67 -11.11
N ARG A 424 3.55 -34.74 -11.05
CA ARG A 424 3.29 -33.95 -9.86
C ARG A 424 2.91 -34.83 -8.66
N LEU A 425 1.98 -35.76 -8.85
CA LEU A 425 1.56 -36.70 -7.80
C LEU A 425 2.72 -37.60 -7.33
N SER A 426 3.59 -38.04 -8.26
CA SER A 426 4.80 -38.79 -7.91
C SER A 426 5.70 -37.98 -6.97
N ILE A 427 6.01 -36.73 -7.32
CA ILE A 427 6.89 -35.88 -6.51
C ILE A 427 6.22 -35.57 -5.17
N GLU A 428 4.92 -35.26 -5.15
CA GLU A 428 4.17 -35.02 -3.92
C GLU A 428 4.17 -36.25 -2.98
N ASN A 429 4.07 -37.46 -3.51
CA ASN A 429 4.16 -38.70 -2.72
C ASN A 429 5.58 -38.94 -2.19
N GLU A 430 6.61 -38.72 -2.99
CA GLU A 430 8.00 -38.85 -2.54
C GLU A 430 8.34 -37.80 -1.47
N LEU A 431 7.79 -36.58 -1.58
CA LEU A 431 7.86 -35.57 -0.51
C LEU A 431 7.12 -36.04 0.73
N LYS A 432 5.91 -36.59 0.60
CA LYS A 432 5.16 -37.13 1.74
C LYS A 432 5.99 -38.20 2.47
N ASN A 433 6.64 -39.09 1.74
CA ASN A 433 7.51 -40.12 2.30
C ASN A 433 8.76 -39.54 2.97
N LEU A 434 9.39 -38.53 2.34
CA LEU A 434 10.51 -37.78 2.91
C LEU A 434 10.13 -37.14 4.25
N ILE A 435 8.96 -36.50 4.28
CA ILE A 435 8.38 -35.86 5.45
C ILE A 435 8.14 -36.90 6.54
N LEU A 436 7.38 -37.96 6.26
CA LEU A 436 7.10 -39.03 7.23
C LEU A 436 8.38 -39.63 7.83
N HIS A 437 9.38 -39.89 7.01
CA HIS A 437 10.67 -40.41 7.47
C HIS A 437 11.43 -39.42 8.37
N LEU A 438 11.36 -38.12 8.11
CA LEU A 438 12.02 -37.10 8.93
C LEU A 438 11.24 -36.82 10.23
N PHE A 439 9.93 -37.00 10.21
CA PHE A 439 9.02 -36.83 11.36
C PHE A 439 9.09 -38.01 12.34
N LEU A 440 9.18 -39.26 11.85
CA LEU A 440 9.10 -40.46 12.70
C LEU A 440 10.43 -40.80 13.41
N ASN A 441 11.56 -40.31 12.91
CA ASN A 441 12.90 -40.70 13.39
C ASN A 441 13.51 -39.79 14.46
N LYS A 442 12.82 -38.74 14.91
CA LYS A 442 13.21 -37.92 16.07
C LYS A 442 11.95 -37.62 16.87
N ASP A 443 11.94 -37.87 18.19
CA ASP A 443 10.87 -37.61 19.17
C ASP A 443 10.21 -36.21 19.06
N THR A 444 9.46 -35.94 17.99
CA THR A 444 8.63 -34.75 17.85
C THR A 444 7.21 -35.14 18.20
N ASN A 445 6.95 -35.31 19.50
CA ASN A 445 5.60 -35.36 20.09
C ASN A 445 4.74 -34.10 19.82
N SER A 446 5.26 -33.17 19.01
CA SER A 446 4.85 -31.78 18.94
C SER A 446 4.17 -31.39 17.61
N LEU A 447 4.19 -32.26 16.59
CA LEU A 447 3.36 -32.11 15.40
C LEU A 447 2.09 -32.95 15.54
N ARG A 448 1.13 -32.43 16.31
CA ARG A 448 -0.21 -33.00 16.39
C ARG A 448 -0.97 -32.62 15.12
N VAL A 449 -1.10 -33.57 14.20
CA VAL A 449 -1.91 -33.51 12.95
C VAL A 449 -1.27 -32.73 11.80
N PHE A 450 -0.87 -33.46 10.77
CA PHE A 450 -0.54 -32.92 9.46
C PHE A 450 -1.82 -32.78 8.64
N PRO A 451 -2.02 -31.72 7.84
CA PRO A 451 -3.25 -31.55 7.07
C PRO A 451 -3.41 -32.72 6.09
N GLU A 452 -4.52 -33.45 6.19
CA GLU A 452 -4.92 -34.38 5.13
C GLU A 452 -5.22 -33.61 3.85
N LYS A 453 -5.03 -34.30 2.72
CA LYS A 453 -5.06 -33.69 1.39
C LYS A 453 -6.49 -33.61 0.86
N ASP A 454 -7.40 -33.09 1.69
CA ASP A 454 -8.83 -33.01 1.39
C ASP A 454 -9.22 -31.71 0.67
N PHE A 455 -8.23 -30.86 0.37
CA PHE A 455 -8.43 -29.51 -0.16
C PHE A 455 -7.80 -29.34 -1.54
N ASP A 456 -8.32 -28.36 -2.28
CA ASP A 456 -7.69 -27.86 -3.50
C ASP A 456 -6.27 -27.33 -3.22
N MET A 457 -5.55 -27.02 -4.31
CA MET A 457 -4.15 -26.62 -4.21
C MET A 457 -3.92 -25.35 -3.38
N ASN A 458 -4.92 -24.50 -3.24
CA ASN A 458 -4.80 -23.26 -2.49
C ASN A 458 -5.14 -23.46 -1.02
N GLY A 459 -6.10 -24.32 -0.70
CA GLY A 459 -6.44 -24.71 0.67
C GLY A 459 -5.29 -25.46 1.36
N TYR A 460 -4.64 -26.38 0.67
CA TYR A 460 -3.50 -27.11 1.26
C TYR A 460 -2.30 -26.19 1.55
N GLU A 461 -1.99 -25.23 0.65
CA GLU A 461 -0.95 -24.23 0.92
C GLU A 461 -1.25 -23.39 2.18
N GLN A 462 -2.50 -22.95 2.32
CA GLN A 462 -2.94 -22.17 3.49
C GLN A 462 -2.78 -22.97 4.78
N ASN A 463 -3.16 -24.25 4.77
CA ASN A 463 -3.01 -25.12 5.93
C ASN A 463 -1.53 -25.33 6.31
N LEU A 464 -0.64 -25.49 5.33
CA LEU A 464 0.80 -25.57 5.58
C LEU A 464 1.37 -24.26 6.17
N GLU A 465 0.89 -23.11 5.72
CA GLU A 465 1.34 -21.81 6.28
C GLU A 465 0.80 -21.60 7.70
N ILE A 466 -0.43 -22.03 8.01
CA ILE A 466 -1.00 -22.03 9.37
C ILE A 466 -0.18 -22.94 10.28
N LEU A 467 0.12 -24.16 9.84
CA LEU A 467 0.96 -25.10 10.60
C LEU A 467 2.36 -24.54 10.83
N LYS A 468 2.96 -23.92 9.82
CA LYS A 468 4.26 -23.25 9.97
C LYS A 468 4.21 -22.14 11.03
N GLN A 469 3.13 -21.36 11.07
CA GLN A 469 2.96 -20.32 12.09
C GLN A 469 2.78 -20.90 13.49
N SER A 470 2.05 -22.01 13.66
CA SER A 470 1.92 -22.69 14.96
C SER A 470 3.26 -23.27 15.42
N GLU A 471 3.98 -23.97 14.55
CA GLU A 471 5.31 -24.53 14.85
C GLU A 471 6.32 -23.44 15.19
N GLN A 472 6.23 -22.28 14.52
CA GLN A 472 7.05 -21.12 14.85
C GLN A 472 6.71 -20.53 16.23
N LYS A 473 5.44 -20.52 16.64
CA LYS A 473 5.05 -20.11 18.00
C LYS A 473 5.55 -21.10 19.06
N ASN A 474 5.49 -22.39 18.75
CA ASN A 474 5.91 -23.48 19.63
C ASN A 474 7.45 -23.70 19.63
N GLN A 475 8.22 -22.90 18.88
CA GLN A 475 9.68 -22.98 18.80
C GLN A 475 10.22 -24.30 18.22
N HIS A 476 9.45 -24.97 17.36
CA HIS A 476 9.89 -26.19 16.66
C HIS A 476 10.60 -25.85 15.34
N PHE A 477 11.85 -25.39 15.45
CA PHE A 477 12.60 -24.87 14.30
C PHE A 477 12.82 -25.90 13.19
N SER A 478 13.06 -27.17 13.54
CA SER A 478 13.18 -28.27 12.58
C SER A 478 11.92 -28.42 11.71
N SER A 479 10.74 -28.35 12.33
CA SER A 479 9.43 -28.38 11.63
C SER A 479 9.28 -27.18 10.71
N VAL A 480 9.63 -25.98 11.18
CA VAL A 480 9.55 -24.75 10.38
C VAL A 480 10.47 -24.81 9.16
N ILE A 481 11.69 -25.33 9.30
CA ILE A 481 12.63 -25.52 8.20
C ILE A 481 12.02 -26.48 7.17
N LEU A 482 11.53 -27.63 7.62
CA LEU A 482 10.89 -28.63 6.77
C LEU A 482 9.68 -28.06 6.02
N LEU A 483 8.78 -27.37 6.73
CA LEU A 483 7.60 -26.72 6.14
C LEU A 483 7.98 -25.66 5.09
N ASN A 484 9.09 -24.94 5.27
CA ASN A 484 9.57 -24.00 4.24
C ASN A 484 9.99 -24.72 2.95
N TYR A 485 10.68 -25.86 3.02
CA TYR A 485 11.01 -26.67 1.84
C TYR A 485 9.75 -27.22 1.17
N ILE A 486 8.81 -27.74 1.95
CA ILE A 486 7.53 -28.27 1.43
C ILE A 486 6.77 -27.18 0.69
N LEU A 487 6.59 -26.01 1.33
CA LEU A 487 5.93 -24.86 0.73
C LEU A 487 6.65 -24.41 -0.55
N ALA A 488 7.99 -24.34 -0.54
CA ALA A 488 8.76 -23.98 -1.71
C ALA A 488 8.52 -24.95 -2.87
N ILE A 489 8.65 -26.25 -2.64
CA ILE A 489 8.48 -27.28 -3.67
C ILE A 489 7.06 -27.26 -4.21
N TYR A 490 6.07 -27.24 -3.31
CA TYR A 490 4.67 -27.20 -3.66
C TYR A 490 4.30 -25.98 -4.52
N ARG A 491 4.78 -24.79 -4.14
CA ARG A 491 4.58 -23.54 -4.90
C ARG A 491 5.16 -23.60 -6.31
N HIS A 492 6.28 -24.30 -6.50
CA HIS A 492 6.90 -24.50 -7.81
C HIS A 492 6.16 -25.56 -8.62
N LEU A 493 5.76 -26.69 -8.02
CA LEU A 493 5.00 -27.74 -8.71
C LEU A 493 3.63 -27.26 -9.19
N LYS A 494 3.03 -26.25 -8.55
CA LYS A 494 1.84 -25.57 -9.11
C LYS A 494 2.08 -25.04 -10.52
N ALA A 495 3.30 -24.63 -10.86
CA ALA A 495 3.63 -24.09 -12.19
C ALA A 495 3.64 -25.15 -13.30
N LEU A 496 3.53 -26.45 -12.98
CA LEU A 496 3.35 -27.51 -13.99
C LEU A 496 2.04 -27.36 -14.78
N THR A 497 1.07 -26.59 -14.26
CA THR A 497 -0.13 -26.25 -15.05
C THR A 497 0.17 -25.31 -16.21
N ASP A 498 1.30 -24.61 -16.16
CA ASP A 498 1.60 -23.47 -17.01
C ASP A 498 2.95 -23.58 -17.70
N LEU A 499 3.85 -24.45 -17.25
CA LEU A 499 5.18 -24.62 -17.80
C LEU A 499 5.46 -26.10 -18.02
N THR A 500 6.52 -26.40 -18.78
CA THR A 500 6.97 -27.78 -18.95
C THR A 500 7.66 -28.29 -17.68
N PRO A 501 7.66 -29.61 -17.42
CA PRO A 501 8.36 -30.20 -16.28
C PRO A 501 9.83 -29.80 -16.14
N GLU A 502 10.57 -29.73 -17.24
CA GLU A 502 12.00 -29.43 -17.25
C GLU A 502 12.25 -28.01 -16.71
N LEU A 503 11.45 -27.03 -17.15
CA LEU A 503 11.54 -25.63 -16.69
C LEU A 503 11.21 -25.51 -15.20
N VAL A 504 10.17 -26.22 -14.74
CA VAL A 504 9.75 -26.17 -13.33
C VAL A 504 10.77 -26.82 -12.41
N LEU A 505 11.22 -28.04 -12.75
CA LEU A 505 12.13 -28.81 -11.91
C LEU A 505 13.54 -28.23 -11.90
N SER A 506 14.04 -27.72 -13.03
CA SER A 506 15.32 -27.00 -13.07
C SER A 506 15.27 -25.73 -12.19
N ASN A 507 14.22 -24.91 -12.32
CA ASN A 507 14.06 -23.72 -11.47
C ASN A 507 13.98 -24.07 -9.99
N LEU A 508 13.22 -25.10 -9.64
CA LEU A 508 13.08 -25.54 -8.26
C LEU A 508 14.43 -26.02 -7.71
N LYS A 509 15.20 -26.78 -8.50
CA LYS A 509 16.54 -27.24 -8.13
C LYS A 509 17.47 -26.06 -7.83
N ASP A 510 17.53 -25.07 -8.71
CA ASP A 510 18.35 -23.86 -8.56
C ASP A 510 17.89 -23.02 -7.35
N TYR A 511 16.56 -22.90 -7.16
CA TYR A 511 15.97 -22.19 -6.03
C TYR A 511 16.34 -22.83 -4.70
N LEU A 512 16.24 -24.17 -4.58
CA LEU A 512 16.61 -24.88 -3.37
C LEU A 512 18.11 -24.78 -3.08
N GLU A 513 18.95 -24.86 -4.12
CA GLU A 513 20.40 -24.64 -3.99
C GLU A 513 20.73 -23.23 -3.52
N MET A 514 20.08 -22.21 -4.10
CA MET A 514 20.22 -20.83 -3.67
C MET A 514 19.78 -20.67 -2.20
N VAL A 515 18.61 -21.22 -1.83
CA VAL A 515 18.10 -21.16 -0.45
C VAL A 515 19.08 -21.83 0.52
N TYR A 516 19.57 -23.02 0.18
CA TYR A 516 20.54 -23.74 1.01
C TYR A 516 21.85 -22.97 1.14
N LYS A 517 22.46 -22.52 0.03
CA LYS A 517 23.70 -21.72 0.04
C LYS A 517 23.54 -20.36 0.71
N SER A 518 22.32 -19.79 0.71
CA SER A 518 22.05 -18.54 1.42
C SER A 518 22.04 -18.70 2.94
N ARG A 519 21.90 -19.94 3.44
CA ARG A 519 22.03 -20.26 4.86
C ARG A 519 23.50 -20.46 5.17
N GLU A 520 24.01 -19.55 5.99
CA GLU A 520 25.43 -19.53 6.30
C GLU A 520 25.88 -20.71 7.18
N HIS A 521 24.94 -21.35 7.91
CA HIS A 521 25.15 -22.57 8.70
C HIS A 521 23.90 -23.47 8.67
N PRO A 522 23.76 -24.38 7.69
CA PRO A 522 22.67 -25.35 7.69
C PRO A 522 22.83 -26.32 8.86
N ILE A 523 21.74 -26.56 9.58
CA ILE A 523 21.66 -27.59 10.64
C ILE A 523 21.61 -28.96 9.96
N GLU A 524 22.01 -30.04 10.64
CA GLU A 524 22.00 -31.42 10.12
C GLU A 524 20.70 -31.77 9.34
N ILE A 525 19.54 -31.39 9.87
CA ILE A 525 18.25 -31.65 9.20
C ILE A 525 18.07 -30.86 7.89
N ASP A 526 18.62 -29.66 7.80
CA ASP A 526 18.56 -28.80 6.61
C ASP A 526 19.39 -29.40 5.47
N THR A 527 20.61 -29.85 5.79
CA THR A 527 21.49 -30.57 4.86
C THR A 527 20.83 -31.84 4.35
N LEU A 528 20.24 -32.64 5.25
CA LEU A 528 19.56 -33.88 4.90
C LEU A 528 18.34 -33.64 3.99
N ILE A 529 17.52 -32.63 4.29
CA ILE A 529 16.37 -32.27 3.45
C ILE A 529 16.86 -31.82 2.07
N TYR A 530 17.84 -30.91 2.03
CA TYR A 530 18.41 -30.39 0.80
C TYR A 530 18.94 -31.51 -0.11
N GLU A 531 19.78 -32.40 0.42
CA GLU A 531 20.36 -33.52 -0.35
C GLU A 531 19.28 -34.46 -0.89
N LYS A 532 18.30 -34.84 -0.06
CA LYS A 532 17.21 -35.71 -0.50
C LYS A 532 16.34 -35.04 -1.57
N CYS A 533 16.04 -33.75 -1.44
CA CYS A 533 15.31 -33.00 -2.47
C CYS A 533 16.11 -32.88 -3.77
N GLN A 534 17.41 -32.58 -3.70
CA GLN A 534 18.28 -32.48 -4.87
C GLN A 534 18.37 -33.80 -5.63
N ASN A 535 18.57 -34.92 -4.91
CA ASN A 535 18.63 -36.25 -5.51
C ASN A 535 17.32 -36.62 -6.21
N LEU A 536 16.18 -36.33 -5.55
CA LEU A 536 14.86 -36.56 -6.12
C LEU A 536 14.65 -35.76 -7.42
N LEU A 537 14.93 -34.45 -7.39
CA LEU A 537 14.75 -33.59 -8.56
C LEU A 537 15.67 -33.99 -9.71
N LYS A 538 16.92 -34.36 -9.41
CA LYS A 538 17.87 -34.86 -10.41
C LYS A 538 17.37 -36.15 -11.06
N LYS A 539 16.91 -37.11 -10.26
CA LYS A 539 16.34 -38.38 -10.75
C LYS A 539 15.13 -38.13 -11.67
N LYS A 540 14.23 -37.22 -11.28
CA LYS A 540 13.05 -36.89 -12.09
C LYS A 540 13.40 -36.19 -13.40
N LEU A 541 14.39 -35.29 -13.38
CA LEU A 541 14.91 -34.65 -14.60
C LEU A 541 15.53 -35.68 -15.55
N THR A 542 16.34 -36.62 -15.05
CA THR A 542 16.91 -37.69 -15.88
C THR A 542 15.84 -38.62 -16.44
N GLU A 543 14.82 -38.99 -15.66
CA GLU A 543 13.68 -39.80 -16.14
C GLU A 543 12.96 -39.10 -17.31
N ILE A 544 12.85 -37.76 -17.28
CA ILE A 544 12.25 -36.97 -18.35
C ILE A 544 13.17 -36.93 -19.58
N GLU A 545 14.46 -36.65 -19.39
CA GLU A 545 15.44 -36.63 -20.49
C GLU A 545 15.54 -37.99 -21.20
N GLU A 546 15.60 -39.08 -20.44
CA GLU A 546 15.68 -40.46 -20.96
C GLU A 546 14.41 -40.89 -21.70
N SER A 547 13.24 -40.32 -21.37
CA SER A 547 11.99 -40.63 -22.06
C SER A 547 12.01 -40.22 -23.54
N GLY A 548 12.87 -39.25 -23.90
CA GLY A 548 12.97 -38.71 -25.25
C GLY A 548 11.71 -38.00 -25.76
N GLN A 549 10.67 -37.85 -24.92
CA GLN A 549 9.44 -37.17 -25.28
C GLN A 549 9.65 -35.66 -25.21
N ILE A 550 9.29 -34.96 -26.28
CA ILE A 550 9.17 -33.50 -26.25
C ILE A 550 7.90 -33.18 -25.47
N LEU A 551 8.05 -32.79 -24.20
CA LEU A 551 6.94 -32.38 -23.36
C LEU A 551 6.58 -30.92 -23.68
N SER A 552 5.47 -30.71 -24.38
CA SER A 552 4.95 -29.37 -24.68
C SER A 552 3.87 -28.96 -23.67
N ASN A 553 3.72 -27.66 -23.44
CA ASN A 553 2.62 -27.13 -22.64
C ASN A 553 1.69 -26.33 -23.57
N PRO A 554 0.39 -26.67 -23.67
CA PRO A 554 -0.54 -26.02 -24.59
C PRO A 554 -0.62 -24.49 -24.46
N LYS A 555 -0.41 -23.92 -23.26
CA LYS A 555 -0.37 -22.47 -23.06
C LYS A 555 0.91 -21.86 -23.65
N LEU A 556 2.06 -22.52 -23.47
CA LEU A 556 3.34 -22.09 -24.08
C LEU A 556 3.30 -22.23 -25.59
N ASP A 557 2.74 -23.32 -26.11
CA ASP A 557 2.57 -23.54 -27.55
C ASP A 557 1.74 -22.41 -28.17
N LYS A 558 0.70 -21.96 -27.48
CA LYS A 558 -0.10 -20.80 -27.92
C LYS A 558 0.68 -19.49 -27.89
N VAL A 559 1.55 -19.28 -26.90
CA VAL A 559 2.46 -18.11 -26.89
C VAL A 559 3.39 -18.13 -28.10
N VAL A 560 3.96 -19.30 -28.43
CA VAL A 560 4.83 -19.48 -29.60
C VAL A 560 4.08 -19.15 -30.89
N GLU A 561 2.88 -19.70 -31.06
CA GLU A 561 2.02 -19.45 -32.23
C GLU A 561 1.75 -17.95 -32.42
N LEU A 562 1.36 -17.25 -31.36
CA LEU A 562 1.03 -15.82 -31.40
C LEU A 562 2.26 -14.95 -31.66
N LEU A 563 3.39 -15.24 -31.03
CA LEU A 563 4.65 -14.51 -31.25
C LEU A 563 5.19 -14.71 -32.67
N LYS A 564 5.04 -15.92 -33.24
CA LYS A 564 5.44 -16.21 -34.61
C LYS A 564 4.64 -15.41 -35.62
N LYS A 565 3.30 -15.42 -35.50
CA LYS A 565 2.39 -14.61 -36.33
C LYS A 565 2.69 -13.11 -36.20
N HIS A 566 3.04 -12.65 -34.99
CA HIS A 566 3.35 -11.25 -34.72
C HIS A 566 4.66 -10.78 -35.33
N ALA A 567 5.67 -11.65 -35.38
CA ALA A 567 6.99 -11.29 -35.86
C ALA A 567 7.03 -10.95 -37.36
N GLU A 568 6.01 -11.36 -38.12
CA GLU A 568 5.84 -11.02 -39.54
C GLU A 568 5.37 -9.57 -39.76
N GLN A 569 5.00 -8.84 -38.70
CA GLN A 569 4.53 -7.46 -38.77
C GLN A 569 5.68 -6.44 -38.79
N SER A 570 5.44 -5.27 -39.41
CA SER A 570 6.43 -4.18 -39.50
C SER A 570 6.82 -3.59 -38.15
N ASN A 571 5.90 -3.58 -37.18
CA ASN A 571 6.19 -3.32 -35.78
C ASN A 571 6.01 -4.61 -34.98
N ASN A 572 7.10 -5.24 -34.55
CA ASN A 572 7.11 -6.56 -33.91
C ASN A 572 7.38 -6.52 -32.40
N ARG A 573 7.14 -5.37 -31.72
CA ARG A 573 7.33 -5.27 -30.27
C ARG A 573 6.19 -5.93 -29.52
N ALA A 574 6.50 -6.94 -28.71
CA ALA A 574 5.56 -7.68 -27.90
C ALA A 574 5.88 -7.59 -26.40
N LEU A 575 4.83 -7.50 -25.58
CA LEU A 575 4.90 -7.55 -24.12
C LEU A 575 4.15 -8.79 -23.62
N VAL A 576 4.83 -9.64 -22.86
CA VAL A 576 4.25 -10.81 -22.19
C VAL A 576 4.21 -10.55 -20.68
N LEU A 577 3.02 -10.45 -20.11
CA LEU A 577 2.80 -10.20 -18.70
C LEU A 577 2.56 -11.51 -17.94
N VAL A 578 3.29 -11.71 -16.86
CA VAL A 578 3.24 -12.91 -16.00
C VAL A 578 3.05 -12.53 -14.52
N GLU A 579 2.52 -13.43 -13.71
CA GLU A 579 2.28 -13.15 -12.29
C GLU A 579 3.59 -13.06 -11.47
N ARG A 580 4.56 -13.94 -11.73
CA ARG A 580 5.73 -14.12 -10.86
C ARG A 580 7.05 -13.97 -11.59
N THR A 581 8.10 -13.63 -10.83
CA THR A 581 9.43 -13.36 -11.36
C THR A 581 10.07 -14.57 -12.06
N PHE A 582 9.89 -15.77 -11.50
CA PHE A 582 10.46 -16.98 -12.10
C PHE A 582 9.79 -17.36 -13.43
N TYR A 583 8.49 -17.08 -13.61
CA TYR A 583 7.82 -17.27 -14.91
C TYR A 583 8.48 -16.38 -15.96
N ALA A 584 8.79 -15.13 -15.62
CA ALA A 584 9.41 -14.20 -16.56
C ALA A 584 10.76 -14.71 -17.05
N GLN A 585 11.56 -15.26 -16.12
CA GLN A 585 12.88 -15.84 -16.43
C GLN A 585 12.74 -17.12 -17.26
N LYS A 586 11.94 -18.09 -16.80
CA LYS A 586 11.84 -19.41 -17.43
C LYS A 586 11.15 -19.37 -18.79
N ILE A 587 10.14 -18.53 -18.97
CA ILE A 587 9.53 -18.31 -20.30
C ILE A 587 10.52 -17.63 -21.24
N CYS A 588 11.32 -16.67 -20.75
CA CYS A 588 12.37 -16.06 -21.58
C CYS A 588 13.42 -17.09 -22.01
N GLU A 589 13.91 -17.93 -21.09
CA GLU A 589 14.86 -19.01 -21.40
C GLU A 589 14.29 -19.98 -22.44
N PHE A 590 13.02 -20.39 -22.27
CA PHE A 590 12.30 -21.22 -23.23
C PHE A 590 12.21 -20.58 -24.61
N LEU A 591 11.82 -19.30 -24.70
CA LEU A 591 11.72 -18.59 -25.97
C LEU A 591 13.07 -18.39 -26.67
N GLN A 592 14.18 -18.28 -25.92
CA GLN A 592 15.53 -18.17 -26.46
C GLN A 592 16.06 -19.48 -27.04
N SER A 593 15.68 -20.61 -26.45
CA SER A 593 16.11 -21.94 -26.88
C SER A 593 15.18 -22.58 -27.91
N HIS A 594 13.96 -22.05 -28.09
CA HIS A 594 12.98 -22.62 -29.00
C HIS A 594 13.40 -22.55 -30.47
N SER A 595 13.42 -23.70 -31.14
CA SER A 595 14.00 -23.89 -32.48
C SER A 595 13.40 -22.98 -33.54
N GLU A 596 12.07 -22.78 -33.52
CA GLU A 596 11.37 -21.95 -34.50
C GLU A 596 11.53 -20.45 -34.26
N LEU A 597 11.74 -20.04 -33.01
CA LEU A 597 11.70 -18.62 -32.60
C LEU A 597 13.08 -17.98 -32.45
N LYS A 598 14.14 -18.77 -32.25
CA LYS A 598 15.49 -18.31 -31.94
C LYS A 598 16.05 -17.26 -32.91
N ASN A 599 15.65 -17.31 -34.18
CA ASN A 599 16.09 -16.38 -35.23
C ASN A 599 15.04 -15.31 -35.58
N ILE A 600 13.86 -15.38 -34.98
CA ILE A 600 12.70 -14.54 -35.29
C ILE A 600 12.50 -13.47 -34.21
N ILE A 601 12.68 -13.85 -32.95
CA ILE A 601 12.49 -12.97 -31.79
C ILE A 601 13.76 -12.83 -30.96
N LYS A 602 13.84 -11.73 -30.24
CA LYS A 602 14.90 -11.37 -29.29
C LYS A 602 14.24 -11.08 -27.94
N PRO A 603 13.93 -12.13 -27.15
CA PRO A 603 13.26 -11.99 -25.87
C PRO A 603 14.20 -11.52 -24.76
N CYS A 604 13.67 -10.70 -23.87
CA CYS A 604 14.29 -10.31 -22.60
C CYS A 604 13.23 -10.31 -21.48
N TRP A 605 13.68 -10.32 -20.22
CA TRP A 605 12.77 -10.25 -19.07
C TRP A 605 13.07 -9.07 -18.13
N LEU A 606 12.01 -8.50 -17.54
CA LEU A 606 12.05 -7.39 -16.59
C LEU A 606 11.13 -7.67 -15.39
N VAL A 607 11.61 -7.57 -14.16
CA VAL A 607 10.79 -7.88 -12.96
C VAL A 607 11.01 -6.89 -11.84
N GLY A 608 10.06 -6.83 -10.91
CA GLY A 608 10.09 -5.95 -9.74
C GLY A 608 11.03 -6.41 -8.62
N GLN A 609 11.35 -5.47 -7.73
CA GLN A 609 12.08 -5.76 -6.50
C GLN A 609 11.11 -6.33 -5.44
N SER A 610 11.03 -7.66 -5.36
CA SER A 610 10.41 -8.35 -4.22
C SER A 610 11.15 -9.67 -3.97
N GLY A 611 12.26 -9.62 -3.20
CA GLY A 611 13.05 -10.81 -2.87
C GLY A 611 14.45 -10.53 -2.33
N ILE A 612 15.12 -11.58 -1.84
CA ILE A 612 16.43 -11.56 -1.16
C ILE A 612 17.56 -11.08 -2.09
N ASP A 613 17.43 -11.23 -3.42
CA ASP A 613 18.36 -10.71 -4.43
C ASP A 613 18.04 -9.27 -4.87
N SER A 614 17.89 -8.41 -3.88
CA SER A 614 17.57 -6.98 -4.00
C SER A 614 18.72 -6.11 -4.51
N ARG A 615 19.77 -6.69 -5.11
CA ARG A 615 21.10 -6.03 -5.13
C ARG A 615 21.49 -5.22 -6.37
N LYS A 616 20.74 -5.20 -7.50
CA LYS A 616 21.25 -4.51 -8.72
C LYS A 616 20.23 -3.82 -9.64
N PHE A 617 19.01 -3.50 -9.21
CA PHE A 617 17.98 -2.99 -10.15
C PHE A 617 17.65 -1.50 -9.98
N ASN A 618 18.25 -0.64 -10.81
CA ASN A 618 17.78 0.73 -11.02
C ASN A 618 16.72 0.74 -12.13
N LYS A 619 15.43 0.90 -11.76
CA LYS A 619 14.25 0.85 -12.65
C LYS A 619 14.30 1.75 -13.90
N LYS A 620 15.18 2.76 -13.95
CA LYS A 620 15.28 3.74 -15.04
C LYS A 620 16.49 3.54 -15.97
N GLU A 621 17.46 2.73 -15.57
CA GLU A 621 18.74 2.51 -16.28
C GLU A 621 19.00 1.02 -16.56
N ASP A 622 17.99 0.17 -16.42
CA ASP A 622 18.17 -1.25 -16.72
C ASP A 622 18.53 -1.41 -18.21
N PRO A 623 19.68 -2.02 -18.53
CA PRO A 623 20.14 -2.17 -19.90
C PRO A 623 19.15 -2.94 -20.78
N LYS A 624 18.32 -3.83 -20.20
CA LYS A 624 17.28 -4.56 -20.93
C LYS A 624 16.13 -3.65 -21.35
N LEU A 625 15.73 -2.70 -20.50
CA LEU A 625 14.70 -1.72 -20.85
C LEU A 625 15.19 -0.79 -21.96
N ASN A 626 16.43 -0.32 -21.88
CA ASN A 626 17.04 0.49 -22.93
C ASN A 626 17.24 -0.32 -24.22
N GLY A 627 17.62 -1.60 -24.11
CA GLY A 627 17.67 -2.53 -25.25
C GLY A 627 16.31 -2.71 -25.91
N PHE A 628 15.24 -2.79 -25.13
CA PHE A 628 13.88 -2.86 -25.67
C PHE A 628 13.44 -1.54 -26.33
N ARG A 629 13.82 -0.39 -25.76
CA ARG A 629 13.56 0.93 -26.37
C ARG A 629 14.22 1.09 -27.73
N THR A 630 15.49 0.70 -27.82
CA THR A 630 16.33 0.79 -29.03
C THR A 630 16.06 -0.32 -30.05
N GLY A 631 15.24 -1.32 -29.71
CA GLY A 631 14.90 -2.44 -30.61
C GLY A 631 15.91 -3.59 -30.62
N VAL A 632 16.89 -3.59 -29.70
CA VAL A 632 17.77 -4.74 -29.44
C VAL A 632 16.95 -5.96 -29.02
N TYR A 633 15.91 -5.73 -28.21
CA TYR A 633 14.91 -6.74 -27.84
C TYR A 633 13.56 -6.35 -28.44
N ASN A 634 12.84 -7.31 -29.01
CA ASN A 634 11.48 -7.11 -29.55
C ASN A 634 10.41 -7.85 -28.72
N VAL A 635 10.78 -8.73 -27.80
CA VAL A 635 9.84 -9.36 -26.86
C VAL A 635 10.29 -9.09 -25.43
N MET A 636 9.41 -8.51 -24.61
CA MET A 636 9.67 -8.31 -23.18
C MET A 636 8.72 -9.14 -22.35
N ILE A 637 9.25 -10.00 -21.47
CA ILE A 637 8.49 -10.75 -20.49
C ILE A 637 8.60 -10.05 -19.14
N SER A 638 7.48 -9.65 -18.52
CA SER A 638 7.51 -8.86 -17.29
C SER A 638 6.39 -9.20 -16.32
N THR A 639 6.62 -8.92 -15.03
CA THR A 639 5.52 -8.83 -14.06
C THR A 639 4.78 -7.49 -14.20
N ASP A 640 3.84 -7.23 -13.29
CA ASP A 640 3.09 -5.97 -13.10
C ASP A 640 3.94 -4.69 -12.99
N VAL A 641 5.26 -4.80 -12.88
CA VAL A 641 6.19 -3.66 -12.76
C VAL A 641 6.18 -2.76 -13.99
N VAL A 642 5.87 -3.31 -15.15
CA VAL A 642 5.72 -2.57 -16.40
C VAL A 642 4.31 -1.98 -16.56
N GLN A 643 3.32 -2.45 -15.79
CA GLN A 643 1.93 -1.99 -15.94
C GLN A 643 1.76 -0.50 -15.59
N VAL A 644 2.44 0.01 -14.55
CA VAL A 644 2.20 1.39 -14.04
C VAL A 644 3.48 2.19 -13.86
N GLY A 645 3.51 3.37 -14.49
CA GLY A 645 4.50 4.41 -14.21
C GLY A 645 5.92 4.17 -14.73
N LEU A 646 6.13 3.09 -15.49
CA LEU A 646 7.36 2.84 -16.23
C LEU A 646 7.17 3.31 -17.68
N ASP A 647 8.12 4.10 -18.17
CA ASP A 647 8.11 4.61 -19.53
C ASP A 647 8.61 3.52 -20.49
N MET A 648 7.67 2.87 -21.17
CA MET A 648 7.92 1.75 -22.08
C MET A 648 7.46 2.13 -23.49
N PRO A 649 8.21 1.75 -24.53
CA PRO A 649 7.75 1.90 -25.91
C PRO A 649 6.40 1.24 -26.17
N GLU A 650 5.74 1.70 -27.21
CA GLU A 650 4.49 1.11 -27.68
C GLU A 650 4.71 -0.33 -28.16
N CYS A 651 3.85 -1.23 -27.70
CA CYS A 651 3.82 -2.62 -28.14
C CYS A 651 2.64 -2.81 -29.07
N SER A 652 2.85 -3.61 -30.12
CA SER A 652 1.84 -4.03 -31.09
C SER A 652 1.20 -5.38 -30.73
N LEU A 653 1.76 -6.09 -29.74
CA LEU A 653 1.16 -7.26 -29.11
C LEU A 653 1.32 -7.20 -27.59
N VAL A 654 0.24 -7.44 -26.85
CA VAL A 654 0.28 -7.61 -25.39
C VAL A 654 -0.39 -8.94 -25.02
N LEU A 655 0.38 -9.85 -24.42
CA LEU A 655 -0.06 -11.16 -23.96
C LEU A 655 -0.08 -11.19 -22.45
N ARG A 656 -1.21 -11.52 -21.82
CA ARG A 656 -1.22 -11.92 -20.40
C ARG A 656 -1.20 -13.43 -20.30
N TYR A 657 -0.12 -13.95 -19.72
CA TYR A 657 0.11 -15.37 -19.56
C TYR A 657 -0.40 -15.85 -18.20
N ASP A 658 -1.61 -16.42 -18.21
CA ASP A 658 -2.38 -16.85 -17.03
C ASP A 658 -2.29 -15.89 -15.85
N PHE A 659 -2.34 -14.59 -16.16
CA PHE A 659 -2.16 -13.53 -15.20
C PHE A 659 -3.29 -12.52 -15.35
N VAL A 660 -4.11 -12.43 -14.30
CA VAL A 660 -5.26 -11.53 -14.24
C VAL A 660 -5.12 -10.65 -12.99
N PRO A 661 -4.64 -9.40 -13.13
CA PRO A 661 -4.66 -8.43 -12.03
C PRO A 661 -6.11 -8.03 -11.69
N ASP A 662 -6.27 -7.05 -10.81
CA ASP A 662 -7.58 -6.41 -10.60
C ASP A 662 -8.05 -5.64 -11.86
N SER A 663 -9.25 -5.08 -11.82
CA SER A 663 -9.83 -4.33 -12.93
C SER A 663 -8.95 -3.16 -13.36
N ILE A 664 -8.37 -2.43 -12.40
CA ILE A 664 -7.42 -1.34 -12.64
C ILE A 664 -6.18 -1.85 -13.39
N GLY A 665 -5.51 -2.88 -12.87
CA GLY A 665 -4.32 -3.46 -13.48
C GLY A 665 -4.60 -4.05 -14.85
N THR A 666 -5.81 -4.57 -15.08
CA THR A 666 -6.25 -5.12 -16.37
C THR A 666 -6.33 -4.02 -17.43
N VAL A 667 -6.95 -2.89 -17.10
CA VAL A 667 -7.00 -1.77 -18.05
C VAL A 667 -5.64 -1.12 -18.22
N GLN A 668 -4.84 -1.01 -17.15
CA GLN A 668 -3.46 -0.51 -17.26
C GLN A 668 -2.59 -1.40 -18.16
N ALA A 669 -2.78 -2.72 -18.12
CA ALA A 669 -2.15 -3.65 -19.05
C ALA A 669 -2.63 -3.43 -20.50
N ARG A 670 -3.96 -3.29 -20.70
CA ARG A 670 -4.56 -3.01 -22.02
C ARG A 670 -4.05 -1.70 -22.62
N VAL A 671 -3.78 -0.68 -21.80
CA VAL A 671 -3.27 0.62 -22.25
C VAL A 671 -1.80 0.58 -22.70
N ARG A 672 -1.08 -0.53 -22.48
CA ARG A 672 0.27 -0.72 -23.05
C ARG A 672 0.23 -1.16 -24.52
N ALA A 673 -0.93 -1.61 -24.98
CA ALA A 673 -1.26 -1.84 -26.38
C ALA A 673 -1.76 -0.54 -27.03
N ARG A 674 -0.84 0.34 -27.46
CA ARG A 674 -1.17 1.72 -27.95
C ARG A 674 -1.16 1.89 -29.45
N THR A 675 -0.65 0.93 -30.20
CA THR A 675 -0.64 1.06 -31.67
C THR A 675 -2.05 0.79 -32.22
N ILE A 676 -2.45 1.51 -33.26
CA ILE A 676 -3.77 1.40 -33.92
C ILE A 676 -4.11 -0.06 -34.32
N SER A 677 -3.11 -0.90 -34.60
CA SER A 677 -3.25 -2.31 -34.95
C SER A 677 -2.86 -3.28 -33.84
N CYS A 678 -2.93 -2.88 -32.56
CA CYS A 678 -2.46 -3.72 -31.46
C CYS A 678 -3.46 -4.82 -31.10
N THR A 679 -2.96 -6.04 -30.93
CA THR A 679 -3.73 -7.18 -30.38
C THR A 679 -3.42 -7.39 -28.89
N TYR A 680 -4.46 -7.70 -28.13
CA TYR A 680 -4.40 -7.94 -26.69
C TYR A 680 -5.06 -9.29 -26.36
N TYR A 681 -4.31 -10.20 -25.75
CA TYR A 681 -4.82 -11.54 -25.41
C TYR A 681 -4.60 -11.89 -23.95
N LEU A 682 -5.58 -12.55 -23.34
CA LEU A 682 -5.40 -13.34 -22.12
C LEU A 682 -5.33 -14.83 -22.50
N ILE A 683 -4.23 -15.50 -22.18
CA ILE A 683 -4.13 -16.96 -22.29
C ILE A 683 -4.43 -17.55 -20.90
N THR A 684 -5.50 -18.33 -20.78
CA THR A 684 -5.89 -18.97 -19.51
C THR A 684 -6.69 -20.25 -19.76
N THR A 685 -7.11 -20.95 -18.71
CA THR A 685 -8.01 -22.11 -18.82
C THR A 685 -9.42 -21.76 -18.32
N LYS A 686 -10.47 -22.30 -18.97
CA LYS A 686 -11.88 -21.99 -18.63
C LYS A 686 -12.23 -22.19 -17.15
N ASP A 687 -11.71 -23.24 -16.54
CA ASP A 687 -12.00 -23.58 -15.12
C ASP A 687 -10.98 -22.96 -14.15
N SER A 688 -10.24 -21.92 -14.55
CA SER A 688 -9.29 -21.24 -13.66
C SER A 688 -9.97 -20.10 -12.91
N GLN A 689 -9.45 -19.80 -11.71
CA GLN A 689 -9.84 -18.60 -10.97
C GLN A 689 -9.52 -17.32 -11.76
N ASN A 690 -8.47 -17.34 -12.59
CA ASN A 690 -8.10 -16.23 -13.46
C ASN A 690 -9.15 -15.95 -14.53
N TYR A 691 -9.71 -16.98 -15.16
CA TYR A 691 -10.79 -16.83 -16.13
C TYR A 691 -12.02 -16.16 -15.50
N SER A 692 -12.50 -16.67 -14.37
CA SER A 692 -13.63 -16.06 -13.64
C SER A 692 -13.31 -14.61 -13.23
N LYS A 693 -12.10 -14.35 -12.75
CA LYS A 693 -11.67 -13.00 -12.36
C LYS A 693 -11.62 -12.02 -13.54
N GLU A 694 -11.25 -12.47 -14.73
CA GLU A 694 -11.26 -11.60 -15.92
C GLU A 694 -12.69 -11.28 -16.35
N LEU A 695 -13.62 -12.24 -16.25
CA LEU A 695 -15.03 -11.96 -16.49
C LEU A 695 -15.58 -10.95 -15.48
N ASP A 696 -15.25 -11.10 -14.20
CA ASP A 696 -15.62 -10.13 -13.16
C ASP A 696 -15.02 -8.74 -13.46
N ASN A 697 -13.75 -8.66 -13.88
CA ASN A 697 -13.11 -7.40 -14.26
C ASN A 697 -13.82 -6.72 -15.45
N ARG A 698 -14.15 -7.49 -16.50
CA ARG A 698 -14.88 -6.98 -17.67
C ARG A 698 -16.30 -6.53 -17.30
N GLN A 699 -16.98 -7.26 -16.42
CA GLN A 699 -18.29 -6.88 -15.90
C GLN A 699 -18.22 -5.59 -15.08
N CYS A 700 -17.19 -5.44 -14.22
CA CYS A 700 -16.96 -4.20 -13.49
C CYS A 700 -16.84 -2.99 -14.41
N GLU A 701 -16.09 -3.10 -15.52
CA GLU A 701 -15.97 -2.01 -16.50
C GLU A 701 -17.33 -1.64 -17.12
N GLN A 702 -18.19 -2.63 -17.41
CA GLN A 702 -19.53 -2.41 -17.95
C GLN A 702 -20.44 -1.75 -16.92
N ASP A 703 -20.47 -2.28 -15.69
CA ASP A 703 -21.27 -1.74 -14.60
C ASP A 703 -20.84 -0.29 -14.28
N LEU A 704 -19.54 0.03 -14.35
CA LEU A 704 -19.06 1.40 -14.18
C LEU A 704 -19.62 2.33 -15.24
N LYS A 705 -19.61 1.91 -16.52
CA LYS A 705 -20.20 2.71 -17.60
C LYS A 705 -21.69 2.93 -17.36
N GLN A 706 -22.43 1.89 -16.98
CA GLN A 706 -23.85 2.00 -16.66
C GLN A 706 -24.12 2.93 -15.48
N VAL A 707 -23.32 2.85 -14.41
CA VAL A 707 -23.42 3.75 -13.26
C VAL A 707 -23.17 5.18 -13.69
N LEU A 708 -22.09 5.45 -14.43
CA LEU A 708 -21.77 6.79 -14.92
C LEU A 708 -22.86 7.33 -15.88
N GLU A 709 -23.41 6.51 -16.77
CA GLU A 709 -24.53 6.88 -17.66
C GLU A 709 -25.81 7.19 -16.88
N THR A 710 -26.12 6.38 -15.86
CA THR A 710 -27.26 6.62 -14.98
C THR A 710 -27.06 7.92 -14.22
N TRP A 711 -25.84 8.21 -13.78
CA TRP A 711 -25.48 9.43 -13.09
C TRP A 711 -25.61 10.67 -13.95
N LYS A 712 -25.42 10.57 -15.28
CA LYS A 712 -25.74 11.67 -16.20
C LYS A 712 -27.22 12.09 -16.14
N ARG A 713 -28.10 11.25 -15.59
CA ARG A 713 -29.56 11.43 -15.58
C ARG A 713 -30.17 11.70 -14.18
N ILE A 714 -29.41 11.53 -13.09
CA ILE A 714 -29.91 11.75 -11.72
C ILE A 714 -29.78 13.25 -11.38
N PRO A 715 -30.80 13.89 -10.75
CA PRO A 715 -30.67 15.25 -10.23
C PRO A 715 -29.49 15.34 -9.26
N SER A 716 -28.64 16.36 -9.41
CA SER A 716 -27.34 16.42 -8.73
C SER A 716 -27.39 16.34 -7.20
N ASP A 717 -28.55 16.60 -6.60
CA ASP A 717 -28.67 16.91 -5.18
C ASP A 717 -28.69 15.65 -4.30
N GLN A 718 -29.36 14.57 -4.74
CA GLN A 718 -29.40 13.31 -3.97
C GLN A 718 -28.02 12.66 -3.83
N PHE A 719 -27.19 12.76 -4.87
CA PHE A 719 -25.82 12.25 -4.83
C PHE A 719 -24.93 13.11 -3.93
N LYS A 720 -25.03 14.45 -4.06
CA LYS A 720 -24.31 15.40 -3.20
C LYS A 720 -24.64 15.15 -1.73
N GLU A 721 -25.90 14.95 -1.39
CA GLU A 721 -26.32 14.61 -0.02
C GLU A 721 -25.65 13.33 0.50
N GLN A 722 -25.58 12.27 -0.31
CA GLN A 722 -24.90 11.04 0.08
C GLN A 722 -23.39 11.23 0.26
N VAL A 723 -22.75 12.02 -0.61
CA VAL A 723 -21.33 12.37 -0.49
C VAL A 723 -21.09 13.16 0.79
N ILE A 724 -21.90 14.18 1.08
CA ILE A 724 -21.80 15.00 2.30
C ILE A 724 -22.00 14.13 3.55
N ALA A 725 -23.02 13.28 3.57
CA ALA A 725 -23.27 12.36 4.67
C ALA A 725 -22.10 11.40 4.89
N LYS A 726 -21.54 10.84 3.81
CA LYS A 726 -20.38 9.94 3.91
C LYS A 726 -19.12 10.69 4.35
N GLN A 727 -18.95 11.93 3.91
CA GLN A 727 -17.84 12.78 4.30
C GLN A 727 -17.85 13.09 5.79
N ALA A 728 -19.00 13.45 6.36
CA ALA A 728 -19.15 13.67 7.79
C ALA A 728 -18.77 12.42 8.62
N CYS A 729 -19.18 11.24 8.14
CA CYS A 729 -18.80 9.96 8.73
C CYS A 729 -17.28 9.72 8.69
N LEU A 730 -16.63 9.96 7.54
CA LEU A 730 -15.18 9.78 7.39
C LEU A 730 -14.39 10.74 8.28
N ILE A 731 -14.79 12.02 8.35
CA ILE A 731 -14.13 13.01 9.22
C ILE A 731 -14.21 12.58 10.68
N THR A 732 -15.37 12.06 11.11
CA THR A 732 -15.56 11.55 12.48
C THR A 732 -14.63 10.35 12.75
N GLU A 733 -14.60 9.37 11.85
CA GLU A 733 -13.72 8.19 11.95
C GLU A 733 -12.24 8.57 11.98
N TRP A 734 -11.83 9.55 11.17
CA TRP A 734 -10.46 10.05 11.12
C TRP A 734 -10.10 10.81 12.40
N ASN A 735 -10.97 11.68 12.89
CA ASN A 735 -10.78 12.39 14.16
C ASN A 735 -10.63 11.41 15.33
N GLU A 736 -11.49 10.39 15.42
CA GLU A 736 -11.35 9.36 16.45
C GLU A 736 -10.03 8.61 16.33
N SER A 737 -9.60 8.29 15.11
CA SER A 737 -8.35 7.56 14.87
C SER A 737 -7.14 8.40 15.26
N LEU A 738 -7.16 9.70 14.99
CA LEU A 738 -6.13 10.65 15.39
C LEU A 738 -6.08 10.81 16.91
N ILE A 739 -7.24 10.97 17.57
CA ILE A 739 -7.32 11.03 19.04
C ILE A 739 -6.78 9.73 19.64
N LYS A 740 -7.15 8.56 19.11
CA LYS A 740 -6.61 7.27 19.57
C LYS A 740 -5.10 7.20 19.41
N ALA A 741 -4.55 7.68 18.30
CA ALA A 741 -3.10 7.71 18.08
C ALA A 741 -2.38 8.62 19.09
N LEU A 742 -2.91 9.82 19.36
CA LEU A 742 -2.40 10.74 20.38
C LEU A 742 -2.53 10.17 21.80
N THR A 743 -3.63 9.48 22.11
CA THR A 743 -3.84 8.78 23.39
C THR A 743 -2.87 7.61 23.55
N ILE A 744 -2.60 6.87 22.48
CA ILE A 744 -1.61 5.80 22.48
C ILE A 744 -0.22 6.41 22.68
N GLU A 745 0.17 7.46 21.97
CA GLU A 745 1.45 8.14 22.18
C GLU A 745 1.60 8.67 23.62
N THR A 746 0.54 9.23 24.21
CA THR A 746 0.50 9.66 25.62
C THR A 746 0.53 8.49 26.62
N THR A 747 -0.03 7.33 26.27
CA THR A 747 0.02 6.11 27.13
C THR A 747 1.38 5.42 27.03
N ILE A 748 1.95 5.35 25.83
CA ILE A 748 3.30 4.85 25.56
C ILE A 748 4.34 5.74 26.29
N THR A 749 4.14 7.06 26.32
CA THR A 749 4.97 7.99 27.12
C THR A 749 4.71 7.92 28.62
N LYS A 750 3.63 7.30 29.10
CA LYS A 750 3.41 6.99 30.53
C LYS A 750 4.04 5.66 30.96
N ASN A 751 4.19 4.68 30.06
CA ASN A 751 4.91 3.42 30.29
C ASN A 751 6.42 3.55 29.98
N THR A 752 7.11 4.42 30.72
CA THR A 752 8.53 4.74 30.47
C THR A 752 9.53 3.68 30.96
N GLU A 753 9.15 2.84 31.92
CA GLU A 753 10.11 1.89 32.50
C GLU A 753 10.24 0.62 31.65
N LEU A 754 11.31 0.57 30.87
CA LEU A 754 11.71 -0.54 30.02
C LEU A 754 12.32 -1.70 30.83
N ILE A 755 11.50 -2.46 31.56
CA ILE A 755 11.96 -3.58 32.38
C ILE A 755 11.78 -4.90 31.63
N GLY A 756 12.87 -5.63 31.39
CA GLY A 756 12.82 -6.92 30.72
C GLY A 756 14.09 -7.31 29.98
N ASP A 757 13.98 -8.36 29.15
CA ASP A 757 15.05 -8.93 28.35
C ASP A 757 14.76 -8.88 26.85
N VAL A 758 15.80 -8.64 26.06
CA VAL A 758 15.84 -8.82 24.61
C VAL A 758 16.49 -10.16 24.33
N LEU A 759 15.77 -11.04 23.65
CA LEU A 759 16.18 -12.42 23.41
C LEU A 759 16.16 -12.71 21.90
N CYS A 760 17.05 -13.59 21.45
CA CYS A 760 17.04 -14.12 20.09
C CYS A 760 15.74 -14.87 19.85
N ARG A 761 14.99 -14.52 18.79
CA ARG A 761 13.72 -15.19 18.49
C ARG A 761 13.91 -16.65 18.11
N ALA A 762 15.04 -16.98 17.49
CA ALA A 762 15.30 -18.30 16.91
C ALA A 762 15.81 -19.34 17.92
N CYS A 763 16.25 -18.96 19.11
CA CYS A 763 16.70 -19.94 20.12
C CYS A 763 16.45 -19.49 21.56
N GLY A 764 15.93 -18.28 21.78
CA GLY A 764 15.74 -17.72 23.11
C GLY A 764 17.01 -17.23 23.80
N TYR A 765 18.18 -17.25 23.14
CA TYR A 765 19.44 -16.77 23.71
C TYR A 765 19.35 -15.29 24.11
N LEU A 766 19.85 -14.95 25.30
CA LEU A 766 19.80 -13.59 25.83
C LEU A 766 20.75 -12.67 25.06
N LEU A 767 20.20 -11.61 24.47
CA LEU A 767 20.96 -10.60 23.73
C LEU A 767 21.30 -9.40 24.61
N GLY A 768 20.38 -8.96 25.48
CA GLY A 768 20.64 -7.86 26.41
C GLY A 768 19.38 -7.43 27.16
N LYS A 769 19.49 -6.36 27.95
CA LYS A 769 18.36 -5.80 28.72
C LYS A 769 17.52 -4.84 27.89
N LEU A 770 16.20 -4.86 28.11
CA LEU A 770 15.27 -3.96 27.43
C LEU A 770 15.53 -2.49 27.77
N SER A 771 15.93 -2.20 29.01
CA SER A 771 16.30 -0.87 29.50
C SER A 771 17.49 -0.25 28.76
N ARG A 772 18.32 -1.08 28.11
CA ARG A 772 19.50 -0.66 27.35
C ARG A 772 19.21 -0.49 25.86
N VAL A 773 17.98 -0.71 25.41
CA VAL A 773 17.64 -0.47 24.00
C VAL A 773 17.59 1.04 23.75
N ARG A 774 18.23 1.49 22.67
CA ARG A 774 18.24 2.89 22.22
C ARG A 774 17.83 2.99 20.76
N GLN A 775 17.24 4.12 20.41
CA GLN A 775 16.90 4.49 19.05
C GLN A 775 17.85 5.58 18.55
N TYR A 776 18.45 5.39 17.38
CA TYR A 776 19.13 6.45 16.65
C TYR A 776 18.61 6.50 15.22
N LYS A 777 17.99 7.61 14.83
CA LYS A 777 17.23 7.75 13.57
C LYS A 777 16.21 6.62 13.43
N GLN A 778 16.38 5.72 12.44
CA GLN A 778 15.52 4.55 12.20
C GLN A 778 16.14 3.22 12.68
N SER A 779 17.28 3.28 13.38
CA SER A 779 18.02 2.13 13.86
C SER A 779 17.79 1.92 15.36
N TYR A 780 17.64 0.67 15.78
CA TYR A 780 17.37 0.27 17.16
C TYR A 780 18.38 -0.79 17.58
N PHE A 781 19.07 -0.60 18.69
CA PHE A 781 20.12 -1.51 19.15
C PHE A 781 20.20 -1.52 20.68
N VAL A 782 20.84 -2.55 21.23
CA VAL A 782 21.12 -2.65 22.67
C VAL A 782 22.44 -1.93 22.93
N ASN A 783 22.40 -0.84 23.71
CA ASN A 783 23.56 -0.10 24.16
C ASN A 783 24.08 -0.70 25.48
N ASP A 784 24.78 -1.83 25.38
CA ASP A 784 25.29 -2.60 26.51
C ASP A 784 26.67 -3.17 26.17
N HIS A 785 27.64 -3.05 27.09
CA HIS A 785 29.01 -3.55 26.89
C HIS A 785 29.02 -5.05 26.61
N ASP A 786 28.15 -5.80 27.28
CA ASP A 786 28.05 -7.25 27.12
C ASP A 786 27.38 -7.69 25.82
N PHE A 787 26.73 -6.78 25.09
CA PHE A 787 26.03 -7.14 23.86
C PHE A 787 27.00 -7.72 22.83
N TYR A 788 28.20 -7.15 22.72
CA TYR A 788 29.28 -7.63 21.84
C TYR A 788 29.66 -9.08 22.15
N ASN A 789 29.68 -9.46 23.43
CA ASN A 789 29.99 -10.82 23.88
C ASN A 789 28.83 -11.82 23.65
N ARG A 790 27.72 -11.38 23.04
CA ARG A 790 26.50 -12.18 22.79
C ARG A 790 26.15 -12.26 21.30
N ILE A 791 26.95 -11.65 20.44
CA ILE A 791 26.77 -11.66 18.99
C ILE A 791 28.02 -12.14 18.26
N GLU A 792 27.85 -12.63 17.04
CA GLU A 792 28.93 -12.96 16.11
C GLU A 792 28.87 -11.97 14.94
N GLU A 793 29.99 -11.31 14.67
CA GLU A 793 30.14 -10.36 13.57
C GLU A 793 30.63 -11.04 12.30
N LYS A 794 30.02 -10.69 11.17
CA LYS A 794 30.47 -11.14 9.87
C LYS A 794 30.52 -9.98 8.88
N LEU A 795 31.74 -9.58 8.54
CA LEU A 795 31.99 -8.50 7.60
C LEU A 795 31.66 -8.93 6.16
N SER A 796 31.18 -7.96 5.37
CA SER A 796 30.90 -8.14 3.94
C SER A 796 32.18 -7.87 3.15
N SER A 797 32.43 -8.68 2.11
CA SER A 797 33.52 -8.42 1.15
C SER A 797 33.28 -7.14 0.32
N GLU A 798 32.02 -6.73 0.19
CA GLU A 798 31.60 -5.47 -0.45
C GLU A 798 30.70 -4.70 0.52
N PRO A 799 31.21 -3.64 1.18
CA PRO A 799 30.40 -2.75 2.01
C PRO A 799 29.39 -1.98 1.16
N GLN A 800 28.16 -1.78 1.67
CA GLN A 800 27.15 -0.99 0.98
C GLN A 800 27.17 0.45 1.49
N GLU A 801 27.49 1.40 0.62
CA GLU A 801 27.45 2.82 0.95
C GLU A 801 26.08 3.45 0.64
N HIS A 802 25.53 4.14 1.64
CA HIS A 802 24.42 5.06 1.48
C HIS A 802 24.85 6.48 1.89
N SER A 803 24.02 7.48 1.58
CA SER A 803 24.33 8.90 1.82
C SER A 803 24.65 9.23 3.28
N LYS A 804 24.06 8.50 4.24
CA LYS A 804 24.24 8.74 5.69
C LYS A 804 24.75 7.52 6.47
N ILE A 805 24.79 6.32 5.87
CA ILE A 805 25.06 5.04 6.55
C ILE A 805 25.89 4.15 5.63
N SER A 806 26.91 3.48 6.16
CA SER A 806 27.63 2.40 5.48
C SER A 806 27.30 1.06 6.14
N VAL A 807 26.75 0.10 5.39
CA VAL A 807 26.48 -1.25 5.89
C VAL A 807 27.70 -2.12 5.62
N ILE A 808 28.41 -2.51 6.68
CA ILE A 808 29.70 -3.20 6.58
C ILE A 808 29.61 -4.71 6.84
N GLY A 809 28.47 -5.21 7.34
CA GLY A 809 28.34 -6.63 7.66
C GLY A 809 27.00 -7.05 8.24
N LYS A 810 26.98 -8.23 8.86
CA LYS A 810 25.81 -8.86 9.48
C LYS A 810 26.09 -9.17 10.95
N VAL A 811 25.02 -9.11 11.75
CA VAL A 811 25.03 -9.49 13.17
C VAL A 811 24.31 -10.82 13.32
N LEU A 812 24.98 -11.81 13.89
CA LEU A 812 24.45 -13.16 14.11
C LEU A 812 24.34 -13.46 15.62
N CYS A 813 23.45 -14.38 15.98
CA CYS A 813 23.36 -14.89 17.35
C CYS A 813 24.61 -15.72 17.70
N LEU A 814 25.26 -15.46 18.83
CA LEU A 814 26.48 -16.19 19.22
C LEU A 814 26.23 -17.66 19.61
N ASN A 815 24.98 -18.05 19.93
CA ASN A 815 24.68 -19.44 20.22
C ASN A 815 25.04 -20.33 19.01
N LYS A 816 26.03 -21.22 19.20
CA LYS A 816 26.62 -22.08 18.16
C LYS A 816 25.59 -22.96 17.44
N ASN A 817 24.52 -23.34 18.14
CA ASN A 817 23.43 -24.15 17.58
C ASN A 817 22.34 -23.32 16.90
N CYS A 818 22.48 -21.98 16.87
CA CYS A 818 21.49 -21.07 16.31
C CYS A 818 22.06 -20.22 15.18
N ARG A 819 23.04 -19.34 15.46
CA ARG A 819 23.61 -18.37 14.49
C ARG A 819 22.61 -17.60 13.64
N ALA A 820 21.39 -17.43 14.13
CA ALA A 820 20.34 -16.71 13.40
C ALA A 820 20.73 -15.25 13.17
N LYS A 821 20.39 -14.72 12.00
CA LYS A 821 20.65 -13.32 11.66
C LYS A 821 19.78 -12.38 12.49
N LEU A 822 20.43 -11.56 13.32
CA LEU A 822 19.81 -10.57 14.19
C LEU A 822 19.71 -9.19 13.53
N GLY A 823 20.63 -8.86 12.64
CA GLY A 823 20.79 -7.48 12.19
C GLY A 823 21.75 -7.27 11.04
N ARG A 824 22.15 -6.01 10.86
CA ARG A 824 23.21 -5.56 9.96
C ARG A 824 24.15 -4.66 10.75
N ILE A 825 25.45 -4.75 10.49
CA ILE A 825 26.45 -3.85 11.07
C ILE A 825 26.41 -2.56 10.24
N GLN A 826 26.21 -1.42 10.90
CA GLN A 826 26.10 -0.12 10.26
C GLN A 826 27.13 0.85 10.84
N VAL A 827 27.86 1.54 9.98
CA VAL A 827 28.68 2.70 10.34
C VAL A 827 27.91 3.95 9.97
N LEU A 828 27.73 4.85 10.93
CA LEU A 828 27.01 6.10 10.72
C LEU A 828 28.01 7.21 10.43
N LYS A 829 27.87 7.87 9.28
CA LYS A 829 28.84 8.86 8.79
C LYS A 829 28.84 10.15 9.61
N ASP A 830 27.78 10.40 10.37
CA ASP A 830 27.58 11.58 11.21
C ASP A 830 28.01 11.39 12.68
N LEU A 831 28.52 10.21 13.05
CA LEU A 831 29.04 9.96 14.38
C LEU A 831 30.56 10.22 14.45
N PRO A 832 31.05 10.91 15.49
CA PRO A 832 32.42 11.45 15.56
C PRO A 832 33.55 10.42 15.50
N LYS A 833 33.28 9.13 15.76
CA LYS A 833 34.28 8.04 15.75
C LYS A 833 34.08 6.99 14.64
N MET A 834 33.15 7.15 13.70
CA MET A 834 32.83 6.12 12.66
C MET A 834 32.60 4.72 13.25
N SER A 835 32.16 4.62 14.51
CA SER A 835 31.99 3.36 15.21
C SER A 835 30.81 2.57 14.65
N PRO A 836 30.93 1.24 14.47
CA PRO A 836 29.81 0.42 14.06
C PRO A 836 28.74 0.37 15.14
N ILE A 837 27.49 0.52 14.75
CA ILE A 837 26.33 0.15 15.54
C ILE A 837 25.74 -1.16 15.02
N TYR A 838 25.02 -1.86 15.90
CA TYR A 838 24.48 -3.20 15.66
C TYR A 838 22.94 -3.23 15.67
N PRO A 839 22.27 -2.54 14.72
CA PRO A 839 20.82 -2.52 14.65
C PRO A 839 20.20 -3.93 14.61
N LEU A 840 19.29 -4.17 15.55
CA LEU A 840 18.49 -5.38 15.64
C LEU A 840 17.24 -5.25 14.77
N LYS A 841 16.96 -6.29 14.00
CA LYS A 841 15.67 -6.41 13.32
C LYS A 841 14.61 -6.83 14.35
N CYS A 842 13.52 -6.06 14.43
CA CYS A 842 12.40 -6.38 15.32
C CYS A 842 11.87 -7.82 15.12
N GLU A 843 11.84 -8.31 13.89
CA GLU A 843 11.35 -9.67 13.57
C GLU A 843 12.27 -10.80 14.06
N SER A 844 13.56 -10.54 14.30
CA SER A 844 14.54 -11.55 14.74
C SER A 844 14.72 -11.62 16.26
N ILE A 845 14.01 -10.78 17.01
CA ILE A 845 14.07 -10.74 18.48
C ILE A 845 12.71 -11.08 19.11
N LYS A 846 12.74 -11.50 20.37
CA LYS A 846 11.57 -11.56 21.26
C LYS A 846 11.88 -10.71 22.48
N ILE A 847 10.89 -9.95 22.95
CA ILE A 847 11.04 -9.13 24.15
C ILE A 847 10.27 -9.79 25.27
N LYS A 848 10.95 -10.04 26.39
CA LYS A 848 10.33 -10.52 27.63
C LYS A 848 10.21 -9.31 28.55
N GLN A 849 9.05 -8.67 28.57
CA GLN A 849 8.78 -7.50 29.41
C GLN A 849 8.19 -7.96 30.75
N ILE A 850 8.53 -7.24 31.83
CA ILE A 850 7.96 -7.45 33.16
C ILE A 850 7.08 -6.23 33.47
N GLU A 851 5.79 -6.46 33.70
CA GLU A 851 4.88 -5.39 34.16
C GLU A 851 5.18 -5.03 35.61
N LYS A 852 5.37 -3.74 35.91
CA LYS A 852 5.72 -3.25 37.24
C LYS A 852 4.62 -3.48 38.28
N GLU A 853 3.37 -3.21 37.90
CA GLU A 853 2.22 -3.28 38.81
C GLU A 853 1.83 -4.71 39.16
N SER A 854 1.94 -5.63 38.20
CA SER A 854 1.47 -7.01 38.34
C SER A 854 2.62 -8.03 38.55
N GLY A 855 3.87 -7.63 38.29
CA GLY A 855 5.02 -8.54 38.20
C GLY A 855 4.93 -9.54 37.05
N LYS A 856 3.91 -9.44 36.19
CA LYS A 856 3.61 -10.43 35.17
C LYS A 856 4.60 -10.35 34.02
N GLU A 857 5.12 -11.50 33.63
CA GLU A 857 5.98 -11.63 32.45
C GLU A 857 5.13 -11.67 31.18
N ILE A 858 5.43 -10.77 30.24
CA ILE A 858 4.77 -10.68 28.94
C ILE A 858 5.79 -10.88 27.83
N ILE A 859 5.49 -11.82 26.94
CA ILE A 859 6.31 -12.06 25.75
C ILE A 859 5.74 -11.26 24.59
N ILE A 860 6.54 -10.34 24.05
CA ILE A 860 6.19 -9.45 22.95
C ILE A 860 6.91 -9.90 21.69
N LEU A 861 6.12 -10.24 20.67
CA LEU A 861 6.58 -10.63 19.34
C LEU A 861 5.96 -9.68 18.30
N LYS A 862 6.72 -8.67 17.88
CA LYS A 862 6.30 -7.71 16.84
C LYS A 862 7.18 -7.84 15.60
N LYS A 863 6.64 -7.45 14.44
CA LYS A 863 7.39 -7.40 13.16
C LYS A 863 8.09 -6.06 12.93
N LYS A 864 7.65 -4.98 13.58
CA LYS A 864 8.16 -3.62 13.43
C LYS A 864 8.30 -2.95 14.79
N TRP A 865 9.38 -2.19 14.99
CA TRP A 865 9.65 -1.45 16.23
C TRP A 865 8.56 -0.44 16.59
N ILE A 866 7.96 0.23 15.59
CA ILE A 866 6.83 1.16 15.78
C ILE A 866 5.56 0.52 16.37
N LYS A 867 5.48 -0.81 16.40
CA LYS A 867 4.34 -1.55 16.99
C LYS A 867 4.63 -2.02 18.42
N MET A 868 5.74 -1.60 19.02
CA MET A 868 6.03 -1.89 20.43
C MET A 868 5.09 -1.08 21.33
N PRO A 869 4.65 -1.65 22.47
CA PRO A 869 3.72 -0.98 23.39
C PRO A 869 4.40 0.06 24.31
N PHE A 870 5.63 0.47 24.00
CA PHE A 870 6.45 1.39 24.79
C PHE A 870 7.38 2.21 23.87
N THR A 871 7.81 3.38 24.36
CA THR A 871 8.76 4.24 23.65
C THR A 871 10.17 3.76 23.94
N ILE A 872 11.01 3.72 22.91
CA ILE A 872 12.44 3.47 23.07
C ILE A 872 13.14 4.83 23.15
N PRO A 873 13.93 5.10 24.21
CA PRO A 873 14.67 6.35 24.34
C PRO A 873 15.57 6.60 23.12
N PHE A 874 15.59 7.85 22.65
CA PHE A 874 16.58 8.27 21.67
C PHE A 874 17.97 8.27 22.30
N LEU A 875 18.98 7.93 21.49
CA LEU A 875 20.36 8.11 21.88
C LEU A 875 20.71 9.60 21.78
N GLU A 876 20.90 10.25 22.93
CA GLU A 876 21.49 11.58 23.01
C GLU A 876 23.01 11.47 22.88
N ILE A 877 23.60 12.22 21.95
CA ILE A 877 25.05 12.27 21.75
C ILE A 877 25.52 13.58 22.37
N SER A 878 25.90 13.55 23.65
CA SER A 878 26.61 14.67 24.25
C SER A 878 28.08 14.60 23.79
N CYS A 879 28.55 15.66 23.15
CA CYS A 879 29.95 15.80 22.79
C CYS A 879 30.76 16.19 24.03
N THR A 880 30.95 15.28 24.97
CA THR A 880 31.97 15.44 26.02
C THR A 880 33.24 14.72 25.55
N GLN A 881 34.24 15.52 25.20
CA GLN A 881 35.62 15.06 25.04
C GLN A 881 36.09 14.54 26.40
N ASN A 882 35.98 13.23 26.65
CA ASN A 882 36.86 12.42 27.49
C ASN A 882 36.27 11.02 27.66
N ASN A 883 36.80 10.05 26.91
CA ASN A 883 37.22 8.71 27.37
C ASN A 883 37.38 7.77 26.16
N ASP A 884 38.37 6.90 26.28
CA ASP A 884 38.96 6.08 25.21
C ASP A 884 38.14 4.84 24.82
N ASP A 885 36.88 4.74 25.24
CA ASP A 885 36.02 3.60 24.90
C ASP A 885 34.93 3.97 23.89
N VAL A 886 34.65 3.05 22.96
CA VAL A 886 33.74 3.20 21.82
C VAL A 886 32.28 2.98 22.24
N PHE A 887 31.82 3.74 23.23
CA PHE A 887 30.44 3.67 23.71
C PHE A 887 29.86 5.07 23.85
N TYR A 888 28.62 5.24 23.38
CA TYR A 888 27.88 6.48 23.58
C TYR A 888 27.28 6.40 24.97
N ASP A 889 27.93 7.06 25.93
CA ASP A 889 27.40 7.21 27.28
C ASP A 889 26.02 7.85 27.18
N ALA A 890 25.00 7.06 27.50
CA ALA A 890 23.74 7.64 27.92
C ALA A 890 24.06 8.23 29.30
N CYS A 891 24.10 9.56 29.42
CA CYS A 891 24.15 10.20 30.72
C CYS A 891 23.05 9.57 31.59
N ASP A 892 23.46 8.86 32.64
CA ASP A 892 22.59 8.38 33.69
C ASP A 892 22.01 9.61 34.40
N VAL A 893 20.87 10.12 33.93
CA VAL A 893 20.04 11.03 34.73
C VAL A 893 19.25 10.17 35.72
N LEU A 894 19.94 9.61 36.69
CA LEU A 894 19.37 9.09 37.92
C LEU A 894 20.37 9.31 39.09
N SER A 895 20.21 10.46 39.77
CA SER A 895 20.30 10.72 41.23
C SER A 895 21.14 11.94 41.65
N SER A 896 20.62 12.67 42.65
CA SER A 896 21.13 13.84 43.42
C SER A 896 21.26 15.17 42.66
N ASP A 897 20.59 16.28 42.98
CA ASP A 897 19.92 16.77 44.21
C ASP A 897 18.44 17.18 43.99
#